data_AF-A0AAU1LUK0-F1
#
_entry.id   AF-A0AAU1LUK0-F1
#
_cell.length_a   1.000
_cell.length_b   1.000
_cell.length_c   1.000
_cell.angle_alpha   90.00
_cell.angle_beta   90.00
_cell.angle_gamma   90.00
#
_symmetry.space_group_name_H-M   'P 1'
#
loop_
_entity.id
_entity.type
_entity.pdbx_description
1 polymer ?
#
loop_
_entity_poly.entity_id
_entity_poly.type
_entity_poly.pdbx_seq_one_letter_code
_entity_poly.pdbx_strand_id
1 'polypeptide(L)'
;MALTIRPYQEGDAHAVAELYNRHRDNPNPVAGGVSGAELARELAERETATFLVAEDDERLVGTFGLFHNTGRRSARAGELIADMFFVHPAHRGGLVTGRLFTEAVEWMMRTGCLVLRLTVNPANTVAFRLYRRVGCVSVGRAVPGEDGNVELHNYVPLVVRSVLADLGERATAALGGLTSFASVTESRDDELRSDVRVVDGVRTVDYSLALGEFRIDASVDVDRGAVREARLTEPDGTARALRIARPPYEVRATRGVAPYRFTESALTCEVDGEDGTLSVHVAGHRGPVLVSTWPSCRADRPAGWREGEPRDLTLEPVRGGVRVTERDGDATVTGTFTLDGSGLFQEFTRTGSATGRIFQTVGLRQGVFTGDDGQAYPIGLGQGVRDASEIVAASRAVPDGAELAWQGRDVRVSLSVDGPLRLVHSTLLERGLEPGPDGVARMRTAIRPSGADTTRRLEVHAAAGGVTVWREGATKVLRSPYPRTRSHGYNPHWSAGLWVTRENSRHDRAAGLGWGVPAPGAWEEKHPLGLHAPDSGLDWEIAADGDGIRVDARTSGTDRETVVWLTPQTPLRTAVVLDSDGERWELSSGDFRQMWARRAAVRLSDGRWLHCAPAAGPHDELVLRATPSGLLVGGVSAARESAWLLSVHDTPLSF
;
A
#
# COMPACT_ATOMS: atom_id res chain seq x y z
N MET A 1 22.03 -35.59 -21.07
CA MET A 1 22.77 -34.63 -21.92
C MET A 1 23.09 -33.41 -21.07
N ALA A 2 23.61 -32.31 -21.63
CA ALA A 2 24.10 -31.18 -20.86
C ALA A 2 23.04 -30.08 -20.68
N LEU A 3 22.85 -29.62 -19.44
CA LEU A 3 22.09 -28.42 -19.09
C LEU A 3 22.48 -27.24 -19.98
N THR A 4 21.50 -26.65 -20.67
CA THR A 4 21.69 -25.50 -21.56
C THR A 4 20.85 -24.31 -21.09
N ILE A 5 21.39 -23.10 -21.18
CA ILE A 5 20.64 -21.86 -20.96
C ILE A 5 20.62 -21.11 -22.27
N ARG A 6 19.44 -20.65 -22.67
CA ARG A 6 19.24 -19.94 -23.92
C ARG A 6 18.13 -18.89 -23.77
N PRO A 7 18.08 -17.89 -24.68
CA PRO A 7 16.92 -17.04 -24.81
C PRO A 7 15.65 -17.83 -25.14
N TYR A 8 14.53 -17.34 -24.63
CA TYR A 8 13.18 -17.76 -24.97
C TYR A 8 12.89 -17.63 -26.46
N GLN A 9 12.09 -18.56 -26.98
CA GLN A 9 11.52 -18.56 -28.31
C GLN A 9 10.00 -18.67 -28.23
N GLU A 10 9.27 -18.15 -29.21
CA GLU A 10 7.80 -18.11 -29.20
C GLU A 10 7.15 -19.49 -28.92
N GLY A 11 7.77 -20.57 -29.41
CA GLY A 11 7.34 -21.95 -29.17
C GLY A 11 7.45 -22.43 -27.72
N ASP A 12 8.26 -21.78 -26.87
CA ASP A 12 8.46 -22.17 -25.47
C ASP A 12 7.26 -21.82 -24.58
N ALA A 13 6.34 -20.95 -25.03
CA ALA A 13 5.29 -20.37 -24.19
C ALA A 13 4.43 -21.43 -23.48
N HIS A 14 4.06 -22.48 -24.22
CA HIS A 14 3.26 -23.57 -23.67
C HIS A 14 4.03 -24.36 -22.60
N ALA A 15 5.31 -24.65 -22.83
CA ALA A 15 6.14 -25.41 -21.91
C ALA A 15 6.43 -24.63 -20.62
N VAL A 16 6.64 -23.31 -20.71
CA VAL A 16 6.81 -22.45 -19.52
C VAL A 16 5.51 -22.35 -18.73
N ALA A 17 4.37 -22.15 -19.39
CA ALA A 17 3.07 -22.14 -18.72
C ALA A 17 2.78 -23.47 -18.02
N GLU A 18 3.11 -24.59 -18.65
CA GLU A 18 2.99 -25.92 -18.06
C GLU A 18 3.91 -26.10 -16.84
N LEU A 19 5.16 -25.62 -16.92
CA LEU A 19 6.09 -25.61 -15.79
C LEU A 19 5.50 -24.85 -14.61
N TYR A 20 4.96 -23.64 -14.81
CA TYR A 20 4.37 -22.86 -13.72
C TYR A 20 3.12 -23.51 -13.14
N ASN A 21 2.21 -24.00 -13.97
CA ASN A 21 0.95 -24.60 -13.53
C ASN A 21 1.15 -25.88 -12.69
N ARG A 22 2.25 -26.63 -12.92
CA ARG A 22 2.58 -27.84 -12.15
C ARG A 22 3.11 -27.56 -10.75
N HIS A 23 3.61 -26.35 -10.48
CA HIS A 23 4.33 -26.03 -9.25
C HIS A 23 3.61 -24.93 -8.46
N ARG A 24 3.20 -25.25 -7.23
CA ARG A 24 2.49 -24.30 -6.34
C ARG A 24 3.35 -23.11 -5.92
N ASP A 25 4.66 -23.25 -5.97
CA ASP A 25 5.65 -22.22 -5.65
C ASP A 25 6.21 -21.51 -6.90
N ASN A 26 5.45 -21.55 -8.01
CA ASN A 26 5.76 -20.71 -9.16
C ASN A 26 5.73 -19.22 -8.75
N PRO A 27 6.52 -18.36 -9.42
CA PRO A 27 6.75 -16.99 -8.97
C PRO A 27 5.53 -16.07 -9.16
N ASN A 28 4.60 -16.43 -10.04
CA ASN A 28 3.49 -15.57 -10.47
C ASN A 28 2.18 -16.38 -10.55
N PRO A 29 1.66 -16.89 -9.41
CA PRO A 29 0.53 -17.81 -9.42
C PRO A 29 -0.76 -17.12 -9.83
N VAL A 30 -1.52 -17.75 -10.73
CA VAL A 30 -2.87 -17.33 -11.12
C VAL A 30 -3.84 -18.46 -10.81
N ALA A 31 -4.98 -18.14 -10.19
CA ALA A 31 -6.01 -19.14 -9.90
C ALA A 31 -6.53 -19.78 -11.20
N GLY A 32 -6.46 -21.12 -11.27
CA GLY A 32 -6.80 -21.88 -12.47
C GLY A 32 -5.67 -22.03 -13.50
N GLY A 33 -4.50 -21.43 -13.23
CA GLY A 33 -3.31 -21.49 -14.09
C GLY A 33 -3.32 -20.48 -15.23
N VAL A 34 -2.23 -20.51 -16.00
CA VAL A 34 -1.99 -19.66 -17.19
C VAL A 34 -1.86 -20.54 -18.44
N SER A 35 -2.41 -20.09 -19.56
CA SER A 35 -2.21 -20.71 -20.87
C SER A 35 -0.95 -20.20 -21.57
N GLY A 36 -0.41 -20.96 -22.52
CA GLY A 36 0.73 -20.52 -23.33
C GLY A 36 0.47 -19.23 -24.10
N ALA A 37 -0.78 -19.01 -24.55
CA ALA A 37 -1.17 -17.77 -25.24
C ALA A 37 -1.24 -16.56 -24.30
N GLU A 38 -1.67 -16.75 -23.05
CA GLU A 38 -1.61 -15.70 -22.02
C GLU A 38 -0.15 -15.38 -21.66
N LEU A 39 0.71 -16.39 -21.52
CA LEU A 39 2.13 -16.16 -21.24
C LEU A 39 2.85 -15.43 -22.39
N ALA A 40 2.68 -15.88 -23.64
CA ALA A 40 3.28 -15.21 -24.79
C ALA A 40 2.85 -13.74 -24.88
N ARG A 41 1.55 -13.49 -24.62
CA ARG A 41 1.01 -12.13 -24.57
C ARG A 41 1.58 -11.32 -23.41
N GLU A 42 1.74 -11.91 -22.23
CA GLU A 42 2.37 -11.24 -21.08
C GLU A 42 3.79 -10.77 -21.41
N LEU A 43 4.59 -11.65 -22.04
CA LEU A 43 5.96 -11.32 -22.42
C LEU A 43 6.00 -10.20 -23.48
N ALA A 44 5.07 -10.21 -24.43
CA ALA A 44 4.95 -9.14 -25.43
C ALA A 44 4.50 -7.81 -24.79
N GLU A 45 3.49 -7.86 -23.93
CA GLU A 45 2.88 -6.70 -23.28
C GLU A 45 3.78 -6.01 -22.25
N ARG A 46 4.71 -6.75 -21.63
CA ARG A 46 5.73 -6.23 -20.72
C ARG A 46 6.93 -5.58 -21.42
N GLU A 47 6.99 -5.67 -22.75
CA GLU A 47 8.16 -5.32 -23.55
C GLU A 47 9.44 -5.95 -22.98
N THR A 48 9.40 -7.28 -22.89
CA THR A 48 10.43 -8.09 -22.26
C THR A 48 11.81 -7.80 -22.86
N ALA A 49 12.75 -7.36 -22.02
CA ALA A 49 14.10 -7.04 -22.45
C ALA A 49 14.88 -8.32 -22.78
N THR A 50 14.79 -9.31 -21.89
CA THR A 50 15.21 -10.69 -22.19
C THR A 50 14.47 -11.67 -21.30
N PHE A 51 14.23 -12.87 -21.81
CA PHE A 51 13.71 -13.99 -21.04
C PHE A 51 14.58 -15.20 -21.32
N LEU A 52 15.18 -15.75 -20.28
CA LEU A 52 16.05 -16.92 -20.37
C LEU A 52 15.27 -18.15 -19.94
N VAL A 53 15.52 -19.26 -20.63
CA VAL A 53 15.05 -20.59 -20.24
C VAL A 53 16.24 -21.51 -20.02
N ALA A 54 16.14 -22.34 -18.98
CA ALA A 54 17.08 -23.42 -18.72
C ALA A 54 16.44 -24.74 -19.16
N GLU A 55 17.16 -25.50 -19.98
CA GLU A 55 16.70 -26.74 -20.58
C GLU A 55 17.62 -27.89 -20.16
N ASP A 56 17.02 -28.97 -19.69
CA ASP A 56 17.70 -30.23 -19.36
C ASP A 56 16.94 -31.40 -19.99
N ASP A 57 17.64 -32.19 -20.81
CA ASP A 57 17.08 -33.29 -21.62
C ASP A 57 15.74 -32.90 -22.32
N GLU A 58 15.77 -31.81 -23.11
CA GLU A 58 14.63 -31.24 -23.87
C GLU A 58 13.45 -30.73 -23.01
N ARG A 59 13.63 -30.65 -21.70
CA ARG A 59 12.62 -30.14 -20.77
C ARG A 59 13.05 -28.81 -20.20
N LEU A 60 12.15 -27.83 -20.21
CA LEU A 60 12.37 -26.59 -19.50
C LEU A 60 12.32 -26.84 -17.99
N VAL A 61 13.43 -26.53 -17.33
CA VAL A 61 13.63 -26.73 -15.88
C VAL A 61 13.88 -25.42 -15.14
N GLY A 62 13.93 -24.28 -15.84
CA GLY A 62 14.00 -22.97 -15.19
C GLY A 62 13.78 -21.81 -16.14
N THR A 63 13.51 -20.64 -15.55
CA THR A 63 13.23 -19.39 -16.24
C THR A 63 13.86 -18.21 -15.49
N PHE A 64 14.21 -17.15 -16.23
CA PHE A 64 14.62 -15.87 -15.67
C PHE A 64 14.19 -14.75 -16.62
N GLY A 65 13.22 -13.92 -16.22
CA GLY A 65 12.76 -12.78 -17.00
C GLY A 65 13.37 -11.46 -16.53
N LEU A 66 13.74 -10.59 -17.48
CA LEU A 66 14.15 -9.20 -17.26
C LEU A 66 13.22 -8.28 -18.05
N PHE A 67 12.56 -7.35 -17.35
CA PHE A 67 11.49 -6.54 -17.90
C PHE A 67 11.73 -5.04 -17.65
N HIS A 68 11.33 -4.21 -18.62
CA HIS A 68 11.19 -2.76 -18.41
C HIS A 68 9.90 -2.41 -17.66
N ASN A 69 8.87 -3.24 -17.79
CA ASN A 69 7.61 -3.09 -17.06
C ASN A 69 7.05 -4.46 -16.65
N THR A 70 6.48 -4.56 -15.45
CA THR A 70 5.76 -5.75 -14.96
C THR A 70 4.24 -5.57 -14.91
N GLY A 71 3.71 -4.53 -15.56
CA GLY A 71 2.37 -3.99 -15.36
C GLY A 71 2.27 -3.17 -14.06
N ARG A 72 2.85 -3.69 -12.99
CA ARG A 72 2.86 -3.09 -11.64
C ARG A 72 3.79 -1.88 -11.56
N ARG A 73 4.99 -1.98 -12.14
CA ARG A 73 6.09 -1.03 -11.98
C ARG A 73 6.84 -0.84 -13.28
N SER A 74 7.32 0.37 -13.49
CA SER A 74 8.22 0.71 -14.59
C SER A 74 9.66 0.84 -14.07
N ALA A 75 10.62 0.25 -14.78
CA ALA A 75 12.04 0.40 -14.51
C ALA A 75 12.53 1.79 -14.95
N ARG A 76 13.45 2.41 -14.21
CA ARG A 76 14.07 3.68 -14.63
C ARG A 76 15.09 3.43 -15.74
N ALA A 77 15.58 4.51 -16.34
CA ALA A 77 16.71 4.42 -17.26
C ALA A 77 17.90 3.68 -16.63
N GLY A 78 18.42 2.65 -17.31
CA GLY A 78 19.53 1.85 -16.83
C GLY A 78 19.13 0.71 -15.86
N GLU A 79 17.86 0.56 -15.56
CA GLU A 79 17.34 -0.48 -14.65
C GLU A 79 16.52 -1.54 -15.40
N LEU A 80 16.48 -2.75 -14.85
CA LEU A 80 15.56 -3.81 -15.26
C LEU A 80 14.97 -4.51 -14.04
N ILE A 81 13.72 -4.93 -14.16
CA ILE A 81 13.02 -5.70 -13.12
C ILE A 81 13.14 -7.18 -13.45
N ALA A 82 13.79 -7.95 -12.58
CA ALA A 82 13.73 -9.39 -12.57
C ALA A 82 12.39 -9.86 -12.00
N ASP A 83 11.69 -10.66 -12.80
CA ASP A 83 10.46 -11.35 -12.42
C ASP A 83 10.45 -12.72 -13.13
N MET A 84 9.49 -13.58 -12.83
CA MET A 84 9.37 -14.91 -13.46
C MET A 84 10.65 -15.77 -13.30
N PHE A 85 11.39 -15.58 -12.21
CA PHE A 85 12.53 -16.43 -11.87
C PHE A 85 12.02 -17.73 -11.22
N PHE A 86 12.27 -18.86 -11.88
CA PHE A 86 11.86 -20.16 -11.37
C PHE A 86 12.90 -21.21 -11.71
N VAL A 87 13.14 -22.13 -10.76
CA VAL A 87 13.93 -23.33 -11.01
C VAL A 87 13.15 -24.53 -10.47
N HIS A 88 12.98 -25.53 -11.32
CA HIS A 88 12.31 -26.78 -11.00
C HIS A 88 12.92 -27.38 -9.72
N PRO A 89 12.11 -27.86 -8.76
CA PRO A 89 12.59 -28.29 -7.44
C PRO A 89 13.78 -29.26 -7.47
N ALA A 90 13.80 -30.21 -8.41
CA ALA A 90 14.88 -31.19 -8.56
C ALA A 90 16.24 -30.59 -8.98
N HIS A 91 16.26 -29.36 -9.49
CA HIS A 91 17.48 -28.67 -9.92
C HIS A 91 17.92 -27.55 -8.96
N ARG A 92 17.21 -27.38 -7.84
CA ARG A 92 17.56 -26.40 -6.81
C ARG A 92 18.82 -26.84 -6.06
N GLY A 93 19.69 -25.89 -5.73
CA GLY A 93 21.00 -26.18 -5.13
C GLY A 93 22.05 -26.72 -6.11
N GLY A 94 21.70 -26.87 -7.40
CA GLY A 94 22.63 -27.16 -8.48
C GLY A 94 23.15 -25.90 -9.18
N LEU A 95 23.74 -26.08 -10.37
CA LEU A 95 24.36 -25.00 -11.14
C LEU A 95 23.37 -24.10 -11.89
N VAL A 96 22.09 -24.50 -12.02
CA VAL A 96 21.08 -23.79 -12.85
C VAL A 96 20.90 -22.35 -12.40
N THR A 97 20.68 -22.13 -11.09
CA THR A 97 20.47 -20.79 -10.52
C THR A 97 21.66 -19.87 -10.82
N GLY A 98 22.88 -20.31 -10.52
CA GLY A 98 24.08 -19.51 -10.74
C GLY A 98 24.26 -19.15 -12.21
N ARG A 99 24.09 -20.11 -13.12
CA ARG A 99 24.23 -19.88 -14.55
C ARG A 99 23.15 -18.94 -15.11
N LEU A 100 21.89 -19.04 -14.67
CA LEU A 100 20.82 -18.11 -15.10
C LEU A 100 21.15 -16.67 -14.67
N PHE A 101 21.65 -16.47 -13.44
CA PHE A 101 22.09 -15.15 -12.98
C PHE A 101 23.28 -14.62 -13.78
N THR A 102 24.28 -15.46 -14.05
CA THR A 102 25.46 -15.07 -14.84
C THR A 102 25.06 -14.61 -16.24
N GLU A 103 24.28 -15.40 -16.97
CA GLU A 103 23.81 -15.05 -18.32
C GLU A 103 22.98 -13.77 -18.33
N ALA A 104 22.10 -13.59 -17.34
CA ALA A 104 21.29 -12.38 -17.19
C ALA A 104 22.17 -11.13 -16.95
N VAL A 105 23.16 -11.21 -16.06
CA VAL A 105 24.05 -10.07 -15.77
C VAL A 105 24.99 -9.76 -16.93
N GLU A 106 25.54 -10.79 -17.61
CA GLU A 106 26.34 -10.58 -18.81
C GLU A 106 25.54 -9.89 -19.92
N TRP A 107 24.27 -10.28 -20.09
CA TRP A 107 23.36 -9.58 -20.99
C TRP A 107 23.16 -8.12 -20.57
N MET A 108 22.88 -7.87 -19.29
CA MET A 108 22.71 -6.52 -18.71
C MET A 108 23.92 -5.61 -18.93
N MET A 109 25.13 -6.14 -18.68
CA MET A 109 26.38 -5.41 -18.91
C MET A 109 26.58 -5.03 -20.38
N ARG A 110 26.17 -5.90 -21.32
CA ARG A 110 26.26 -5.63 -22.77
C ARG A 110 25.24 -4.60 -23.25
N THR A 111 24.03 -4.61 -22.69
CA THR A 111 22.96 -3.69 -23.10
C THR A 111 23.00 -2.35 -22.37
N GLY A 112 23.82 -2.22 -21.32
CA GLY A 112 23.96 -0.97 -20.56
C GLY A 112 22.86 -0.74 -19.53
N CYS A 113 22.02 -1.75 -19.27
CA CYS A 113 21.10 -1.76 -18.13
C CYS A 113 21.84 -2.34 -16.92
N LEU A 114 22.31 -1.50 -16.00
CA LEU A 114 23.32 -1.86 -15.01
C LEU A 114 22.81 -2.00 -13.58
N VAL A 115 21.51 -1.85 -13.36
CA VAL A 115 20.87 -2.05 -12.05
C VAL A 115 19.77 -3.09 -12.18
N LEU A 116 19.85 -4.15 -11.38
CA LEU A 116 18.82 -5.19 -11.33
C LEU A 116 17.90 -4.91 -10.15
N ARG A 117 16.61 -4.76 -10.42
CA ARG A 117 15.55 -4.69 -9.42
C ARG A 117 14.87 -6.04 -9.32
N LEU A 118 14.51 -6.49 -8.14
CA LEU A 118 13.74 -7.72 -7.96
C LEU A 118 12.82 -7.61 -6.76
N THR A 119 11.75 -8.38 -6.78
CA THR A 119 10.86 -8.52 -5.62
C THR A 119 10.99 -9.92 -5.02
N VAL A 120 10.93 -10.00 -3.69
CA VAL A 120 11.05 -11.25 -2.96
C VAL A 120 10.13 -11.26 -1.75
N ASN A 121 9.46 -12.38 -1.51
CA ASN A 121 8.74 -12.58 -0.26
C ASN A 121 9.76 -12.77 0.88
N PRO A 122 9.80 -11.90 1.91
CA PRO A 122 10.73 -12.07 3.03
C PRO A 122 10.57 -13.42 3.76
N ALA A 123 9.37 -14.02 3.72
CA ALA A 123 9.12 -15.35 4.29
C ALA A 123 9.76 -16.49 3.46
N ASN A 124 10.10 -16.24 2.19
CA ASN A 124 10.94 -17.15 1.41
C ASN A 124 12.41 -16.91 1.79
N THR A 125 12.77 -17.34 2.99
CA THR A 125 14.10 -17.10 3.58
C THR A 125 15.24 -17.63 2.71
N VAL A 126 14.98 -18.65 1.89
CA VAL A 126 15.98 -19.22 0.96
C VAL A 126 16.30 -18.24 -0.17
N ALA A 127 15.26 -17.75 -0.87
CA ALA A 127 15.43 -16.77 -1.95
C ALA A 127 15.93 -15.43 -1.42
N PHE A 128 15.38 -14.97 -0.28
CA PHE A 128 15.81 -13.73 0.35
C PHE A 128 17.31 -13.75 0.69
N ARG A 129 17.79 -14.78 1.41
CA ARG A 129 19.22 -14.97 1.74
C ARG A 129 20.10 -15.08 0.50
N LEU A 130 19.62 -15.77 -0.53
CA LEU A 130 20.34 -15.87 -1.79
C LEU A 130 20.55 -14.48 -2.41
N TYR A 131 19.47 -13.69 -2.53
CA TYR A 131 19.53 -12.34 -3.10
C TYR A 131 20.43 -11.41 -2.28
N ARG A 132 20.35 -11.45 -0.95
CA ARG A 132 21.27 -10.70 -0.06
C ARG A 132 22.73 -11.08 -0.30
N ARG A 133 23.03 -12.39 -0.42
CA ARG A 133 24.40 -12.90 -0.66
C ARG A 133 24.98 -12.50 -2.02
N VAL A 134 24.15 -12.40 -3.06
CA VAL A 134 24.59 -11.96 -4.39
C VAL A 134 24.63 -10.43 -4.54
N GLY A 135 24.46 -9.69 -3.44
CA GLY A 135 24.63 -8.23 -3.40
C GLY A 135 23.36 -7.41 -3.57
N CYS A 136 22.18 -8.01 -3.42
CA CYS A 136 20.94 -7.24 -3.45
C CYS A 136 20.74 -6.48 -2.13
N VAL A 137 20.39 -5.20 -2.24
CA VAL A 137 20.23 -4.24 -1.15
C VAL A 137 18.83 -3.66 -1.08
N SER A 138 18.41 -3.27 0.12
CA SER A 138 17.15 -2.55 0.35
C SER A 138 17.38 -1.04 0.28
N VAL A 139 16.84 -0.43 -0.78
CA VAL A 139 16.96 1.02 -1.04
C VAL A 139 15.77 1.73 -0.41
N GLY A 140 15.95 2.20 0.82
CA GLY A 140 14.86 2.69 1.68
C GLY A 140 14.30 1.61 2.62
N ARG A 141 13.27 1.97 3.39
CA ARG A 141 12.54 1.02 4.24
C ARG A 141 11.77 0.08 3.32
N ALA A 142 11.98 -1.23 3.46
CA ALA A 142 11.25 -2.23 2.68
C ALA A 142 9.73 -2.07 2.93
N VAL A 143 9.01 -1.50 1.97
CA VAL A 143 7.55 -1.44 1.97
C VAL A 143 7.05 -2.66 1.20
N PRO A 144 6.42 -3.65 1.87
CA PRO A 144 5.86 -4.79 1.16
C PRO A 144 4.77 -4.30 0.20
N GLY A 145 4.76 -4.84 -1.02
CA GLY A 145 3.64 -4.70 -1.94
C GLY A 145 2.38 -5.38 -1.42
N GLU A 146 1.26 -5.24 -2.13
CA GLU A 146 -0.01 -5.94 -1.83
C GLU A 146 0.14 -7.48 -1.83
N ASP A 147 1.14 -7.98 -2.57
CA ASP A 147 1.59 -9.37 -2.63
C ASP A 147 2.54 -9.78 -1.49
N GLY A 148 2.85 -8.86 -0.57
CA GLY A 148 3.76 -9.09 0.56
C GLY A 148 5.25 -9.09 0.19
N ASN A 149 5.58 -8.94 -1.09
CA ASN A 149 6.97 -8.93 -1.57
C ASN A 149 7.64 -7.59 -1.29
N VAL A 150 8.93 -7.63 -0.92
CA VAL A 150 9.78 -6.45 -0.78
C VAL A 150 10.71 -6.33 -1.97
N GLU A 151 11.07 -5.10 -2.30
CA GLU A 151 11.97 -4.79 -3.41
C GLU A 151 13.42 -4.74 -2.95
N LEU A 152 14.29 -5.37 -3.73
CA LEU A 152 15.74 -5.31 -3.58
C LEU A 152 16.37 -4.84 -4.90
N HIS A 153 17.53 -4.19 -4.77
CA HIS A 153 18.30 -3.63 -5.89
C HIS A 153 19.70 -4.25 -5.90
N ASN A 154 20.24 -4.56 -7.06
CA ASN A 154 21.62 -5.02 -7.20
C ASN A 154 22.38 -4.07 -8.12
N TYR A 155 23.35 -3.37 -7.52
CA TYR A 155 24.22 -2.42 -8.22
C TYR A 155 25.58 -3.01 -8.61
N VAL A 156 25.82 -4.31 -8.38
CA VAL A 156 27.08 -4.95 -8.77
C VAL A 156 27.38 -4.82 -10.27
N PRO A 157 26.41 -5.00 -11.20
CA PRO A 157 26.68 -4.80 -12.63
C PRO A 157 27.14 -3.38 -12.94
N LEU A 158 26.55 -2.37 -12.29
CA LEU A 158 26.97 -0.97 -12.37
C LEU A 158 28.39 -0.77 -11.84
N VAL A 159 28.72 -1.32 -10.66
CA VAL A 159 30.07 -1.22 -10.08
C VAL A 159 31.11 -1.79 -11.03
N VAL A 160 30.91 -3.05 -11.45
CA VAL A 160 31.84 -3.76 -12.33
C VAL A 160 32.00 -3.02 -13.66
N ARG A 161 30.90 -2.63 -14.30
CA ARG A 161 30.95 -1.92 -15.59
C ARG A 161 31.66 -0.58 -15.49
N SER A 162 31.47 0.15 -14.38
CA SER A 162 32.05 1.48 -14.19
C SER A 162 33.57 1.46 -13.99
N VAL A 163 34.13 0.36 -13.49
CA VAL A 163 35.57 0.26 -13.20
C VAL A 163 36.34 -0.64 -14.16
N LEU A 164 35.65 -1.42 -15.01
CA LEU A 164 36.23 -2.45 -15.87
C LEU A 164 37.45 -1.97 -16.67
N ALA A 165 37.40 -0.75 -17.21
CA ALA A 165 38.47 -0.18 -18.01
C ALA A 165 39.76 0.14 -17.22
N ASP A 166 39.70 0.18 -15.89
CA ASP A 166 40.79 0.59 -15.00
C ASP A 166 41.31 -0.54 -14.08
N LEU A 167 40.74 -1.74 -14.15
CA LEU A 167 41.14 -2.89 -13.31
C LEU A 167 42.52 -3.45 -13.68
N GLY A 168 42.96 -3.31 -14.93
CA GLY A 168 44.16 -3.96 -15.47
C GLY A 168 43.90 -5.42 -15.86
N GLU A 169 44.85 -6.05 -16.56
CA GLU A 169 44.66 -7.38 -17.18
C GLU A 169 44.41 -8.51 -16.16
N ARG A 170 45.19 -8.56 -15.08
CA ARG A 170 45.08 -9.63 -14.07
C ARG A 170 43.75 -9.60 -13.31
N ALA A 171 43.30 -8.42 -12.90
CA ALA A 171 42.02 -8.28 -12.20
C ALA A 171 40.84 -8.48 -13.15
N THR A 172 40.95 -8.04 -14.41
CA THR A 172 39.95 -8.34 -15.46
C THR A 172 39.84 -9.85 -15.73
N ALA A 173 40.96 -10.57 -15.78
CA ALA A 173 40.96 -12.02 -15.92
C ALA A 173 40.31 -12.71 -14.71
N ALA A 174 40.58 -12.24 -13.49
CA ALA A 174 39.96 -12.76 -12.27
C ALA A 174 38.43 -12.55 -12.25
N LEU A 175 37.94 -11.42 -12.79
CA LEU A 175 36.52 -11.16 -12.98
C LEU A 175 35.87 -12.18 -13.93
N GLY A 176 36.53 -12.52 -15.04
CA GLY A 176 36.06 -13.55 -15.98
C GLY A 176 36.05 -14.98 -15.42
N GLY A 177 36.74 -15.23 -14.30
CA GLY A 177 36.75 -16.52 -13.60
C GLY A 177 35.65 -16.68 -12.55
N LEU A 178 34.80 -15.67 -12.34
CA LEU A 178 33.69 -15.75 -11.40
C LEU A 178 32.60 -16.69 -11.93
N THR A 179 32.41 -17.84 -11.27
CA THR A 179 31.35 -18.80 -11.61
C THR A 179 29.97 -18.39 -11.08
N SER A 180 29.91 -17.41 -10.17
CA SER A 180 28.69 -16.71 -9.78
C SER A 180 29.01 -15.35 -9.16
N PHE A 181 28.06 -14.41 -9.19
CA PHE A 181 28.13 -13.10 -8.53
C PHE A 181 28.06 -13.17 -6.98
N ALA A 182 28.17 -14.36 -6.37
CA ALA A 182 28.23 -14.55 -4.92
C ALA A 182 29.60 -14.18 -4.33
N SER A 183 30.16 -13.05 -4.73
CA SER A 183 31.49 -12.57 -4.33
C SER A 183 31.45 -11.35 -3.39
N VAL A 184 30.28 -10.99 -2.86
CA VAL A 184 30.18 -9.96 -1.83
C VAL A 184 30.79 -10.50 -0.54
N THR A 185 31.89 -9.89 -0.10
CA THR A 185 32.70 -10.37 1.02
C THR A 185 32.09 -10.04 2.38
N GLU A 186 31.40 -8.91 2.48
CA GLU A 186 30.58 -8.56 3.63
C GLU A 186 29.14 -8.97 3.35
N SER A 187 28.77 -10.16 3.87
CA SER A 187 27.38 -10.61 3.81
C SER A 187 26.50 -9.57 4.47
N ARG A 188 25.48 -9.14 3.74
CA ARG A 188 24.41 -8.34 4.31
C ARG A 188 23.62 -9.19 5.30
N ASP A 189 23.08 -8.55 6.34
CA ASP A 189 22.19 -9.21 7.29
C ASP A 189 20.85 -9.59 6.63
N ASP A 190 20.10 -10.46 7.30
CA ASP A 190 18.77 -10.89 6.90
C ASP A 190 17.68 -9.88 7.35
N GLU A 191 18.05 -8.66 7.75
CA GLU A 191 17.09 -7.67 8.24
C GLU A 191 16.46 -6.88 7.08
N LEU A 192 15.20 -6.46 7.25
CA LEU A 192 14.44 -5.64 6.28
C LEU A 192 14.70 -4.13 6.42
N ARG A 193 15.77 -3.76 7.12
CA ARG A 193 16.18 -2.35 7.26
C ARG A 193 16.82 -1.85 5.97
N SER A 194 16.84 -0.53 5.80
CA SER A 194 17.52 0.04 4.66
C SER A 194 19.03 -0.18 4.77
N ASP A 195 19.66 -0.57 3.65
CA ASP A 195 21.12 -0.63 3.50
C ASP A 195 21.73 0.74 3.15
N VAL A 196 20.88 1.76 2.95
CA VAL A 196 21.27 3.09 2.51
C VAL A 196 21.77 3.91 3.69
N ARG A 197 22.95 4.50 3.54
CA ARG A 197 23.50 5.52 4.42
C ARG A 197 23.53 6.87 3.71
N VAL A 198 23.30 7.96 4.45
CA VAL A 198 23.46 9.31 3.90
C VAL A 198 24.89 9.77 4.12
N VAL A 199 25.59 10.10 3.04
CA VAL A 199 27.00 10.53 3.05
C VAL A 199 27.10 11.80 2.23
N ASP A 200 27.42 12.92 2.87
CA ASP A 200 27.44 14.25 2.26
C ASP A 200 26.11 14.63 1.58
N GLY A 201 24.99 14.24 2.19
CA GLY A 201 23.65 14.47 1.65
C GLY A 201 23.22 13.51 0.54
N VAL A 202 24.08 12.57 0.13
CA VAL A 202 23.79 11.58 -0.92
C VAL A 202 23.42 10.24 -0.32
N ARG A 203 22.31 9.66 -0.78
CA ARG A 203 21.89 8.30 -0.42
C ARG A 203 22.84 7.29 -1.06
N THR A 204 23.60 6.61 -0.21
CA THR A 204 24.77 5.82 -0.61
C THR A 204 24.67 4.38 -0.12
N VAL A 205 25.07 3.42 -0.95
CA VAL A 205 25.27 2.01 -0.58
C VAL A 205 26.70 1.60 -0.92
N ASP A 206 27.34 0.86 -0.02
CA ASP A 206 28.69 0.33 -0.26
C ASP A 206 28.71 -1.12 -0.71
N TYR A 207 29.71 -1.49 -1.49
CA TYR A 207 29.96 -2.85 -1.90
C TYR A 207 31.41 -3.21 -1.62
N SER A 208 31.64 -4.43 -1.14
CA SER A 208 32.95 -5.04 -1.08
C SER A 208 32.94 -6.37 -1.82
N LEU A 209 33.56 -6.42 -2.99
CA LEU A 209 33.51 -7.53 -3.95
C LEU A 209 34.86 -8.25 -3.98
N ALA A 210 34.89 -9.56 -3.76
CA ALA A 210 36.06 -10.40 -3.99
C ALA A 210 36.18 -10.78 -5.48
N LEU A 211 37.38 -10.66 -6.03
CA LEU A 211 37.73 -11.05 -7.39
C LEU A 211 38.97 -11.95 -7.33
N GLY A 212 38.77 -13.20 -6.89
CA GLY A 212 39.88 -14.09 -6.59
C GLY A 212 40.72 -13.54 -5.42
N GLU A 213 41.98 -13.21 -5.69
CA GLU A 213 42.89 -12.59 -4.72
C GLU A 213 42.77 -11.06 -4.63
N PHE A 214 41.96 -10.44 -5.49
CA PHE A 214 41.71 -9.00 -5.49
C PHE A 214 40.41 -8.66 -4.74
N ARG A 215 40.28 -7.40 -4.30
CA ARG A 215 39.03 -6.88 -3.71
C ARG A 215 38.67 -5.51 -4.29
N ILE A 216 37.41 -5.29 -4.64
CA ILE A 216 36.86 -3.98 -5.02
C ILE A 216 35.97 -3.46 -3.91
N ASP A 217 36.32 -2.30 -3.35
CA ASP A 217 35.46 -1.56 -2.43
C ASP A 217 34.86 -0.36 -3.19
N ALA A 218 33.54 -0.21 -3.24
CA ALA A 218 32.86 0.82 -4.02
C ALA A 218 31.66 1.44 -3.28
N SER A 219 31.38 2.71 -3.55
CA SER A 219 30.19 3.42 -3.04
C SER A 219 29.30 3.88 -4.19
N VAL A 220 27.99 3.69 -4.06
CA VAL A 220 26.99 3.93 -5.11
C VAL A 220 25.97 4.97 -4.65
N ASP A 221 25.76 6.00 -5.45
CA ASP A 221 24.62 6.93 -5.35
C ASP A 221 23.37 6.22 -5.91
N VAL A 222 22.43 5.87 -5.02
CA VAL A 222 21.25 5.09 -5.38
C VAL A 222 20.18 5.91 -6.10
N ASP A 223 20.16 7.23 -5.91
CA ASP A 223 19.17 8.11 -6.55
C ASP A 223 19.58 8.41 -8.01
N ARG A 224 20.89 8.52 -8.27
CA ARG A 224 21.44 8.73 -9.62
C ARG A 224 21.81 7.44 -10.37
N GLY A 225 21.84 6.30 -9.68
CA GLY A 225 22.31 5.04 -10.26
C GLY A 225 23.76 5.13 -10.75
N ALA A 226 24.65 5.74 -9.94
CA ALA A 226 26.03 6.00 -10.34
C ALA A 226 27.04 5.62 -9.25
N VAL A 227 28.21 5.09 -9.64
CA VAL A 227 29.32 4.87 -8.70
C VAL A 227 29.95 6.21 -8.35
N ARG A 228 30.11 6.48 -7.05
CA ARG A 228 30.77 7.68 -6.52
C ARG A 228 32.27 7.48 -6.43
N GLU A 229 32.67 6.39 -5.79
CA GLU A 229 34.07 6.05 -5.55
C GLU A 229 34.27 4.54 -5.65
N ALA A 230 35.44 4.12 -6.10
CA ALA A 230 35.86 2.72 -6.02
C ALA A 230 37.37 2.59 -5.80
N ARG A 231 37.77 1.50 -5.15
CA ARG A 231 39.15 1.16 -4.82
C ARG A 231 39.41 -0.30 -5.11
N LEU A 232 40.55 -0.61 -5.71
CA LEU A 232 41.05 -1.97 -5.87
C LEU A 232 42.10 -2.23 -4.78
N THR A 233 41.94 -3.32 -4.05
CA THR A 233 42.97 -3.90 -3.19
C THR A 233 43.60 -5.08 -3.94
N GLU A 234 44.93 -5.05 -4.09
CA GLU A 234 45.73 -6.08 -4.74
C GLU A 234 46.07 -7.23 -3.77
N PRO A 235 46.57 -8.39 -4.27
CA PRO A 235 46.88 -9.54 -3.43
C PRO A 235 47.94 -9.27 -2.35
N ASP A 236 48.80 -8.27 -2.57
CA ASP A 236 49.81 -7.82 -1.60
C ASP A 236 49.24 -6.88 -0.52
N GLY A 237 47.94 -6.59 -0.57
CA GLY A 237 47.22 -5.69 0.34
C GLY A 237 47.34 -4.21 -0.01
N THR A 238 48.06 -3.85 -1.08
CA THR A 238 48.11 -2.46 -1.56
C THR A 238 46.76 -2.05 -2.14
N ALA A 239 46.33 -0.82 -1.87
CA ALA A 239 45.03 -0.34 -2.32
C ALA A 239 45.16 0.95 -3.12
N ARG A 240 44.53 1.00 -4.30
CA ARG A 240 44.54 2.16 -5.21
C ARG A 240 43.13 2.58 -5.61
N ALA A 241 42.90 3.88 -5.74
CA ALA A 241 41.66 4.41 -6.26
C ALA A 241 41.49 4.03 -7.75
N LEU A 242 40.27 3.71 -8.16
CA LEU A 242 39.92 3.37 -9.53
C LEU A 242 39.31 4.57 -10.24
N ARG A 243 39.59 4.71 -11.54
CA ARG A 243 38.88 5.64 -12.41
C ARG A 243 37.48 5.10 -12.68
N ILE A 244 36.47 5.94 -12.40
CA ILE A 244 35.05 5.60 -12.59
C ILE A 244 34.56 6.11 -13.95
N ALA A 245 34.10 5.20 -14.80
CA ALA A 245 33.38 5.54 -16.02
C ALA A 245 31.94 5.95 -15.71
N ARG A 246 31.42 6.94 -16.44
CA ARG A 246 30.01 7.34 -16.31
C ARG A 246 29.11 6.25 -16.90
N PRO A 247 27.94 5.96 -16.29
CA PRO A 247 26.97 5.05 -16.88
C PRO A 247 26.46 5.59 -18.23
N PRO A 248 26.05 4.71 -19.17
CA PRO A 248 25.56 5.10 -20.50
C PRO A 248 24.11 5.61 -20.49
N TYR A 249 23.59 5.95 -19.32
CA TYR A 249 22.22 6.41 -19.10
C TYR A 249 22.21 7.56 -18.10
N GLU A 250 21.10 8.29 -18.07
CA GLU A 250 20.82 9.33 -17.09
C GLU A 250 19.50 9.01 -16.41
N VAL A 251 19.53 8.86 -15.08
CA VAL A 251 18.32 8.71 -14.27
C VAL A 251 17.67 10.08 -14.12
N ARG A 252 16.40 10.20 -14.53
CA ARG A 252 15.63 11.43 -14.38
C ARG A 252 15.44 11.73 -12.89
N ALA A 253 15.87 12.93 -12.47
CA ALA A 253 15.59 13.41 -11.14
C ALA A 253 14.11 13.80 -11.03
N THR A 254 13.51 13.51 -9.87
CA THR A 254 12.19 14.04 -9.50
C THR A 254 12.27 15.57 -9.47
N ARG A 255 11.33 16.23 -10.14
CA ARG A 255 11.35 17.70 -10.32
C ARG A 255 10.72 18.44 -9.14
N GLY A 256 9.94 17.73 -8.31
CA GLY A 256 9.18 18.31 -7.19
C GLY A 256 8.01 19.15 -7.67
N VAL A 257 7.42 18.83 -8.83
CA VAL A 257 6.29 19.56 -9.39
C VAL A 257 5.06 19.31 -8.52
N ALA A 258 4.50 20.39 -7.97
CA ALA A 258 3.29 20.30 -7.18
C ALA A 258 2.13 19.73 -8.02
N PRO A 259 1.29 18.86 -7.44
CA PRO A 259 0.17 18.30 -8.16
C PRO A 259 -0.85 19.39 -8.51
N TYR A 260 -1.49 19.28 -9.68
CA TYR A 260 -2.54 20.18 -10.11
C TYR A 260 -3.90 19.70 -9.60
N ARG A 261 -4.63 20.58 -8.90
CA ARG A 261 -5.93 20.25 -8.29
C ARG A 261 -7.05 21.06 -8.90
N PHE A 262 -8.17 20.41 -9.19
CA PHE A 262 -9.40 21.06 -9.61
C PHE A 262 -10.62 20.35 -8.99
N THR A 263 -11.61 21.14 -8.60
CA THR A 263 -12.78 20.67 -7.85
C THR A 263 -14.05 21.13 -8.55
N GLU A 264 -15.03 20.22 -8.64
CA GLU A 264 -16.37 20.51 -9.13
C GLU A 264 -17.37 19.75 -8.25
N SER A 265 -18.33 20.46 -7.65
CA SER A 265 -19.27 19.88 -6.69
C SER A 265 -18.56 19.12 -5.54
N ALA A 266 -18.85 17.83 -5.34
CA ALA A 266 -18.25 17.00 -4.29
C ALA A 266 -16.96 16.28 -4.72
N LEU A 267 -16.51 16.47 -5.96
CA LEU A 267 -15.39 15.76 -6.57
C LEU A 267 -14.16 16.67 -6.64
N THR A 268 -13.02 16.18 -6.20
CA THR A 268 -11.72 16.82 -6.39
C THR A 268 -10.83 15.91 -7.19
N CYS A 269 -10.34 16.37 -8.33
CA CYS A 269 -9.32 15.71 -9.11
C CYS A 269 -7.95 16.31 -8.76
N GLU A 270 -6.97 15.42 -8.63
CA GLU A 270 -5.57 15.74 -8.47
C GLU A 270 -4.79 15.04 -9.58
N VAL A 271 -3.95 15.78 -10.31
CA VAL A 271 -3.03 15.21 -11.29
C VAL A 271 -1.61 15.41 -10.77
N ASP A 272 -0.88 14.31 -10.61
CA ASP A 272 0.52 14.31 -10.25
C ASP A 272 1.36 14.98 -11.35
N GLY A 273 2.17 15.98 -10.97
CA GLY A 273 3.00 16.75 -11.91
C GLY A 273 4.29 16.04 -12.33
N GLU A 274 4.68 14.98 -11.64
CA GLU A 274 5.82 14.13 -11.96
C GLU A 274 5.46 13.08 -12.99
N ASP A 275 4.41 12.28 -12.76
CA ASP A 275 4.14 11.10 -13.60
C ASP A 275 2.79 11.12 -14.34
N GLY A 276 1.93 12.11 -14.06
CA GLY A 276 0.65 12.31 -14.73
C GLY A 276 -0.47 11.43 -14.18
N THR A 277 -0.23 10.71 -13.08
CA THR A 277 -1.25 9.91 -12.40
C THR A 277 -2.38 10.81 -11.94
N LEU A 278 -3.59 10.47 -12.36
CA LEU A 278 -4.81 11.16 -11.97
C LEU A 278 -5.45 10.43 -10.78
N SER A 279 -5.76 11.18 -9.73
CA SER A 279 -6.52 10.72 -8.57
C SER A 279 -7.82 11.51 -8.46
N VAL A 280 -8.94 10.82 -8.26
CA VAL A 280 -10.24 11.45 -7.98
C VAL A 280 -10.63 11.19 -6.55
N HIS A 281 -10.99 12.24 -5.83
CA HIS A 281 -11.40 12.23 -4.43
C HIS A 281 -12.85 12.66 -4.30
N VAL A 282 -13.56 12.06 -3.34
CA VAL A 282 -14.91 12.45 -2.94
C VAL A 282 -14.83 12.99 -1.52
N ALA A 283 -15.47 14.12 -1.25
CA ALA A 283 -15.56 14.67 0.10
C ALA A 283 -16.08 13.61 1.08
N GLY A 284 -15.35 13.37 2.18
CA GLY A 284 -15.71 12.36 3.19
C GLY A 284 -15.23 10.92 2.89
N HIS A 285 -14.76 10.62 1.67
CA HIS A 285 -14.11 9.34 1.35
C HIS A 285 -12.61 9.40 1.64
N ARG A 286 -12.06 8.40 2.33
CA ARG A 286 -10.61 8.35 2.61
C ARG A 286 -9.82 7.86 1.39
N GLY A 287 -8.95 8.72 0.88
CA GLY A 287 -8.10 8.42 -0.27
C GLY A 287 -8.81 8.67 -1.61
N PRO A 288 -8.19 8.32 -2.74
CA PRO A 288 -8.84 8.42 -4.04
C PRO A 288 -9.93 7.35 -4.18
N VAL A 289 -11.07 7.70 -4.75
CA VAL A 289 -12.11 6.75 -5.20
C VAL A 289 -11.77 6.13 -6.55
N LEU A 290 -10.93 6.80 -7.32
CA LEU A 290 -10.41 6.36 -8.61
C LEU A 290 -8.97 6.85 -8.76
N VAL A 291 -8.07 5.97 -9.17
CA VAL A 291 -6.72 6.31 -9.64
C VAL A 291 -6.61 5.87 -11.09
N SER A 292 -5.99 6.67 -11.95
CA SER A 292 -5.79 6.38 -13.37
C SER A 292 -4.35 6.70 -13.76
N THR A 293 -3.63 5.72 -14.29
CA THR A 293 -2.23 5.91 -14.72
C THR A 293 -2.14 6.71 -16.03
N TRP A 294 -0.94 7.23 -16.31
CA TRP A 294 -0.66 7.93 -17.56
C TRP A 294 -0.24 6.94 -18.68
N PRO A 295 -0.79 7.04 -19.90
CA PRO A 295 -0.58 6.07 -20.99
C PRO A 295 0.80 6.10 -21.65
N SER A 296 1.62 7.12 -21.36
CA SER A 296 2.99 7.32 -21.89
C SER A 296 3.09 7.54 -23.41
N CYS A 297 4.00 8.41 -23.83
CA CYS A 297 4.47 8.51 -25.22
C CYS A 297 5.33 7.30 -25.64
N ARG A 298 6.03 6.68 -24.68
CA ARG A 298 6.94 5.55 -24.84
C ARG A 298 6.23 4.22 -24.57
N ALA A 299 6.35 3.29 -25.53
CA ALA A 299 5.72 1.97 -25.46
C ALA A 299 6.34 1.09 -24.37
N ASP A 300 7.66 1.18 -24.18
CA ASP A 300 8.48 0.38 -23.24
C ASP A 300 8.38 0.85 -21.79
N ARG A 301 7.76 2.03 -21.57
CA ARG A 301 7.59 2.62 -20.23
C ARG A 301 6.18 3.13 -19.98
N PRO A 302 5.13 2.30 -20.13
CA PRO A 302 3.82 2.68 -19.62
C PRO A 302 3.91 2.81 -18.10
N ALA A 303 3.17 3.76 -17.51
CA ALA A 303 3.12 3.88 -16.05
C ALA A 303 2.42 2.65 -15.46
N GLY A 304 3.08 1.97 -14.53
CA GLY A 304 2.49 0.88 -13.78
C GLY A 304 1.54 1.38 -12.70
N TRP A 305 0.58 0.56 -12.27
CA TRP A 305 -0.41 0.99 -11.27
C TRP A 305 0.15 1.13 -9.85
N ARG A 306 1.37 0.64 -9.58
CA ARG A 306 2.09 0.87 -8.32
C ARG A 306 3.17 1.92 -8.43
N GLU A 307 3.78 2.06 -9.61
CA GLU A 307 4.93 2.95 -9.82
C GLU A 307 5.04 3.35 -11.30
N GLY A 308 5.16 4.66 -11.54
CA GLY A 308 5.56 5.26 -12.81
C GLY A 308 6.92 5.96 -12.73
N GLU A 309 7.57 6.16 -13.87
CA GLU A 309 8.76 7.00 -13.98
C GLU A 309 8.37 8.49 -14.06
N PRO A 310 9.13 9.43 -13.47
CA PRO A 310 8.95 10.87 -13.70
C PRO A 310 9.02 11.25 -15.19
N ARG A 311 8.18 12.20 -15.62
CA ARG A 311 7.95 12.60 -17.00
C ARG A 311 8.01 14.10 -17.16
N ASP A 312 8.31 14.55 -18.38
CA ASP A 312 8.21 15.96 -18.73
C ASP A 312 6.79 16.32 -19.16
N LEU A 313 5.97 16.62 -18.15
CA LEU A 313 4.59 17.02 -18.34
C LEU A 313 4.43 18.54 -18.35
N THR A 314 3.63 19.03 -19.28
CA THR A 314 3.07 20.40 -19.27
C THR A 314 1.62 20.32 -18.82
N LEU A 315 1.25 21.11 -17.81
CA LEU A 315 -0.12 21.17 -17.28
C LEU A 315 -0.72 22.54 -17.57
N GLU A 316 -1.81 22.57 -18.33
CA GLU A 316 -2.52 23.77 -18.75
C GLU A 316 -3.95 23.76 -18.21
N PRO A 317 -4.37 24.76 -17.41
CA PRO A 317 -5.76 24.87 -16.96
C PRO A 317 -6.73 24.91 -18.14
N VAL A 318 -7.83 24.16 -18.05
CA VAL A 318 -8.98 24.28 -18.96
C VAL A 318 -10.25 24.46 -18.15
N ARG A 319 -11.36 24.80 -18.81
CA ARG A 319 -12.66 24.94 -18.13
C ARG A 319 -13.03 23.60 -17.48
N GLY A 320 -13.20 23.60 -16.15
CA GLY A 320 -13.59 22.42 -15.38
C GLY A 320 -12.50 21.35 -15.25
N GLY A 321 -11.23 21.69 -15.52
CA GLY A 321 -10.21 20.66 -15.65
C GLY A 321 -8.78 21.12 -15.90
N VAL A 322 -7.99 20.18 -16.41
CA VAL A 322 -6.60 20.38 -16.83
C VAL A 322 -6.31 19.60 -18.10
N ARG A 323 -5.50 20.20 -18.98
CA ARG A 323 -4.86 19.53 -20.10
C ARG A 323 -3.43 19.19 -19.72
N VAL A 324 -3.04 17.95 -19.93
CA VAL A 324 -1.72 17.43 -19.68
C VAL A 324 -1.11 17.00 -21.00
N THR A 325 0.12 17.44 -21.26
CA THR A 325 0.85 17.08 -22.47
C THR A 325 2.22 16.52 -22.11
N GLU A 326 2.51 15.33 -22.61
CA GLU A 326 3.83 14.71 -22.62
C GLU A 326 4.42 14.79 -24.03
N ARG A 327 5.70 15.13 -24.14
CA ARG A 327 6.44 15.13 -25.41
C ARG A 327 7.74 14.33 -25.26
N ASP A 328 8.03 13.48 -26.24
CA ASP A 328 9.30 12.77 -26.37
C ASP A 328 9.70 12.71 -27.85
N GLY A 329 10.65 13.55 -28.25
CA GLY A 329 10.93 13.79 -29.66
C GLY A 329 9.69 14.26 -30.41
N ASP A 330 9.33 13.56 -31.48
CA ASP A 330 8.13 13.84 -32.30
C ASP A 330 6.86 13.19 -31.75
N ALA A 331 6.98 12.28 -30.78
CA ALA A 331 5.83 11.63 -30.15
C ALA A 331 5.20 12.56 -29.11
N THR A 332 3.88 12.72 -29.20
CA THR A 332 3.09 13.50 -28.24
C THR A 332 1.93 12.66 -27.73
N VAL A 333 1.63 12.81 -26.43
CA VAL A 333 0.37 12.40 -25.83
C VAL A 333 -0.25 13.60 -25.14
N THR A 334 -1.49 13.93 -25.47
CA THR A 334 -2.26 14.98 -24.82
C THR A 334 -3.52 14.37 -24.22
N GLY A 335 -3.67 14.51 -22.90
CA GLY A 335 -4.84 14.11 -22.13
C GLY A 335 -5.55 15.35 -21.60
N THR A 336 -6.88 15.43 -21.73
CA THR A 336 -7.69 16.46 -21.08
C THR A 336 -8.59 15.80 -20.05
N PHE A 337 -8.49 16.24 -18.80
CA PHE A 337 -9.26 15.73 -17.67
C PHE A 337 -10.22 16.81 -17.19
N THR A 338 -11.52 16.50 -17.14
CA THR A 338 -12.55 17.43 -16.69
C THR A 338 -13.55 16.77 -15.76
N LEU A 339 -14.12 17.55 -14.85
CA LEU A 339 -15.26 17.16 -14.02
C LEU A 339 -16.53 17.87 -14.49
N ASP A 340 -17.66 17.15 -14.48
CA ASP A 340 -18.99 17.69 -14.81
C ASP A 340 -19.97 17.65 -13.61
N GLY A 341 -19.44 17.41 -12.40
CA GLY A 341 -20.21 17.23 -11.16
C GLY A 341 -20.84 15.84 -10.99
N SER A 342 -20.89 15.02 -12.05
CA SER A 342 -21.41 13.64 -12.03
C SER A 342 -20.34 12.57 -12.22
N GLY A 343 -19.14 12.97 -12.62
CA GLY A 343 -18.00 12.08 -12.79
C GLY A 343 -16.79 12.73 -13.43
N LEU A 344 -15.83 11.88 -13.76
CA LEU A 344 -14.61 12.21 -14.51
C LEU A 344 -14.82 11.93 -16.00
N PHE A 345 -14.40 12.88 -16.82
CA PHE A 345 -14.28 12.73 -18.26
C PHE A 345 -12.82 12.91 -18.69
N GLN A 346 -12.34 12.01 -19.55
CA GLN A 346 -10.96 11.99 -20.03
C GLN A 346 -10.96 11.88 -21.56
N GLU A 347 -10.20 12.75 -22.22
CA GLU A 347 -9.99 12.73 -23.67
C GLU A 347 -8.50 12.64 -23.99
N PHE A 348 -8.12 11.77 -24.92
CA PHE A 348 -6.73 11.58 -25.31
C PHE A 348 -6.53 11.70 -26.82
N THR A 349 -5.44 12.36 -27.20
CA THR A 349 -4.89 12.35 -28.56
C THR A 349 -3.42 11.96 -28.50
N ARG A 350 -2.95 11.21 -29.49
CA ARG A 350 -1.58 10.69 -29.51
C ARG A 350 -1.02 10.58 -30.92
N THR A 351 0.28 10.80 -31.07
CA THR A 351 1.04 10.58 -32.31
C THR A 351 2.14 9.52 -32.16
N GLY A 352 2.38 9.04 -30.93
CA GLY A 352 3.46 8.11 -30.56
C GLY A 352 3.09 6.62 -30.58
N SER A 353 3.51 5.89 -29.55
CA SER A 353 3.31 4.42 -29.37
C SER A 353 1.92 3.90 -29.80
N ALA A 354 1.80 2.61 -30.11
CA ALA A 354 0.51 1.96 -30.37
C ALA A 354 -0.21 1.50 -29.08
N THR A 355 0.51 1.28 -27.96
CA THR A 355 -0.01 0.50 -26.82
C THR A 355 -1.07 1.24 -26.00
N GLY A 356 -0.83 2.49 -25.58
CA GLY A 356 -1.88 3.40 -25.08
C GLY A 356 -2.68 2.87 -23.90
N ARG A 357 -2.04 2.05 -23.06
CA ARG A 357 -2.69 1.34 -21.97
C ARG A 357 -2.75 2.24 -20.74
N ILE A 358 -3.90 2.23 -20.09
CA ILE A 358 -4.09 2.87 -18.78
C ILE A 358 -4.59 1.82 -17.80
N PHE A 359 -4.04 1.84 -16.60
CA PHE A 359 -4.60 1.11 -15.47
C PHE A 359 -5.45 2.04 -14.64
N GLN A 360 -6.67 1.62 -14.30
CA GLN A 360 -7.51 2.34 -13.35
C GLN A 360 -7.79 1.46 -12.13
N THR A 361 -7.60 2.04 -10.97
CA THR A 361 -7.90 1.39 -9.69
C THR A 361 -9.11 2.07 -9.06
N VAL A 362 -10.15 1.30 -8.78
CA VAL A 362 -11.30 1.76 -7.99
C VAL A 362 -10.95 1.65 -6.51
N GLY A 363 -10.84 2.79 -5.84
CA GLY A 363 -10.35 2.92 -4.46
C GLY A 363 -11.38 2.58 -3.38
N LEU A 364 -12.25 1.59 -3.63
CA LEU A 364 -13.18 1.07 -2.63
C LEU A 364 -12.55 -0.11 -1.91
N ARG A 365 -12.33 0.05 -0.60
CA ARG A 365 -11.76 -1.02 0.25
C ARG A 365 -12.78 -2.08 0.64
N GLN A 366 -14.07 -1.72 0.65
CA GLN A 366 -15.19 -2.58 1.01
C GLN A 366 -16.40 -2.16 0.18
N GLY A 367 -17.22 -3.13 -0.23
CA GLY A 367 -18.39 -2.87 -1.06
C GLY A 367 -18.70 -4.03 -1.99
N VAL A 368 -19.51 -3.73 -3.00
CA VAL A 368 -19.97 -4.68 -4.01
C VAL A 368 -19.50 -4.21 -5.38
N PHE A 369 -18.87 -5.11 -6.13
CA PHE A 369 -18.62 -4.99 -7.56
C PHE A 369 -19.75 -5.69 -8.33
N THR A 370 -20.34 -5.01 -9.30
CA THR A 370 -21.29 -5.58 -10.25
C THR A 370 -20.63 -5.68 -11.62
N GLY A 371 -20.50 -6.91 -12.12
CA GLY A 371 -19.88 -7.22 -13.41
C GLY A 371 -20.83 -7.12 -14.60
N ASP A 372 -20.31 -7.46 -15.78
CA ASP A 372 -21.05 -7.54 -17.05
C ASP A 372 -22.12 -8.65 -17.07
N ASP A 373 -22.03 -9.61 -16.14
CA ASP A 373 -23.06 -10.62 -15.87
C ASP A 373 -24.23 -10.09 -15.02
N GLY A 374 -24.15 -8.83 -14.55
CA GLY A 374 -25.13 -8.21 -13.67
C GLY A 374 -25.14 -8.77 -12.24
N GLN A 375 -24.23 -9.69 -11.89
CA GLN A 375 -24.14 -10.25 -10.55
C GLN A 375 -23.29 -9.36 -9.63
N ALA A 376 -23.65 -9.39 -8.35
CA ALA A 376 -22.98 -8.64 -7.30
C ALA A 376 -21.97 -9.53 -6.56
N TYR A 377 -20.71 -9.09 -6.54
CA TYR A 377 -19.60 -9.75 -5.88
C TYR A 377 -18.98 -8.84 -4.80
N PRO A 378 -18.64 -9.38 -3.62
CA PRO A 378 -17.89 -8.60 -2.63
C PRO A 378 -16.51 -8.24 -3.17
N ILE A 379 -16.14 -6.96 -3.01
CA ILE A 379 -14.81 -6.46 -3.39
C ILE A 379 -13.73 -7.18 -2.56
N GLY A 380 -12.62 -7.54 -3.21
CA GLY A 380 -11.41 -8.03 -2.52
C GLY A 380 -11.44 -9.50 -2.08
N LEU A 381 -12.47 -10.29 -2.46
CA LEU A 381 -12.53 -11.73 -2.14
C LEU A 381 -12.17 -12.66 -3.31
N GLY A 382 -11.74 -12.12 -4.45
CA GLY A 382 -11.46 -12.92 -5.66
C GLY A 382 -12.70 -13.66 -6.21
N GLN A 383 -13.90 -13.22 -5.84
CA GLN A 383 -15.17 -13.78 -6.29
C GLN A 383 -15.68 -13.01 -7.51
N GLY A 384 -16.20 -13.72 -8.51
CA GLY A 384 -16.72 -13.14 -9.77
C GLY A 384 -15.64 -12.74 -10.78
N VAL A 385 -14.49 -12.24 -10.32
CA VAL A 385 -13.32 -11.91 -11.15
C VAL A 385 -12.09 -12.61 -10.57
N ARG A 386 -11.45 -13.48 -11.36
CA ARG A 386 -10.17 -14.10 -10.98
C ARG A 386 -9.10 -13.03 -10.83
N ASP A 387 -8.25 -13.15 -9.84
CA ASP A 387 -7.10 -12.26 -9.66
C ASP A 387 -5.99 -12.63 -10.65
N ALA A 388 -5.70 -11.71 -11.58
CA ALA A 388 -4.66 -11.81 -12.58
C ALA A 388 -3.54 -10.75 -12.38
N SER A 389 -3.42 -10.18 -11.18
CA SER A 389 -2.42 -9.13 -10.89
C SER A 389 -0.96 -9.57 -11.09
N GLU A 390 -0.68 -10.87 -11.01
CA GLU A 390 0.65 -11.44 -11.26
C GLU A 390 0.95 -11.65 -12.75
N ILE A 391 -0.08 -11.85 -13.59
CA ILE A 391 0.00 -12.08 -15.04
C ILE A 391 -1.16 -11.33 -15.69
N VAL A 392 -0.95 -10.06 -16.02
CA VAL A 392 -2.00 -9.14 -16.45
C VAL A 392 -2.66 -9.60 -17.76
N ALA A 393 -1.94 -10.27 -18.65
CA ALA A 393 -2.49 -10.85 -19.87
C ALA A 393 -3.55 -11.95 -19.61
N ALA A 394 -3.60 -12.53 -18.41
CA ALA A 394 -4.65 -13.44 -17.96
C ALA A 394 -5.91 -12.72 -17.43
N SER A 395 -5.97 -11.39 -17.54
CA SER A 395 -7.16 -10.60 -17.18
C SER A 395 -8.39 -10.98 -18.02
N ARG A 396 -9.58 -10.83 -17.44
CA ARG A 396 -10.85 -11.11 -18.13
C ARG A 396 -11.22 -9.94 -19.04
N ALA A 397 -11.36 -10.15 -20.34
CA ALA A 397 -11.92 -9.13 -21.24
C ALA A 397 -13.40 -8.88 -20.92
N VAL A 398 -13.81 -7.61 -20.96
CA VAL A 398 -15.20 -7.20 -20.73
C VAL A 398 -15.83 -6.80 -22.07
N PRO A 399 -17.05 -7.27 -22.39
CA PRO A 399 -17.73 -6.92 -23.63
C PRO A 399 -18.03 -5.42 -23.74
N ASP A 400 -17.98 -4.91 -24.97
CA ASP A 400 -18.40 -3.55 -25.31
C ASP A 400 -19.89 -3.33 -24.99
N GLY A 401 -20.24 -2.16 -24.47
CA GLY A 401 -21.58 -1.80 -24.00
C GLY A 401 -21.97 -2.36 -22.63
N ALA A 402 -21.08 -3.08 -21.93
CA ALA A 402 -21.35 -3.51 -20.55
C ALA A 402 -21.32 -2.33 -19.57
N GLU A 403 -22.04 -2.49 -18.45
CA GLU A 403 -22.03 -1.54 -17.33
C GLU A 403 -21.37 -2.19 -16.12
N LEU A 404 -20.28 -1.59 -15.64
CA LEU A 404 -19.62 -2.02 -14.41
C LEU A 404 -19.91 -1.01 -13.30
N ALA A 405 -20.17 -1.51 -12.09
CA ALA A 405 -20.43 -0.65 -10.94
C ALA A 405 -19.73 -1.14 -9.67
N TRP A 406 -19.24 -0.20 -8.88
CA TRP A 406 -18.68 -0.42 -7.57
C TRP A 406 -19.45 0.42 -6.55
N GLN A 407 -20.07 -0.26 -5.59
CA GLN A 407 -20.89 0.38 -4.56
C GLN A 407 -20.22 0.23 -3.21
N GLY A 408 -19.75 1.34 -2.64
CA GLY A 408 -19.32 1.47 -1.25
C GLY A 408 -20.45 2.01 -0.38
N ARG A 409 -20.15 2.32 0.89
CA ARG A 409 -21.15 2.95 1.79
C ARG A 409 -21.57 4.34 1.29
N ASP A 410 -20.60 5.17 0.94
CA ASP A 410 -20.80 6.61 0.75
C ASP A 410 -20.59 7.05 -0.70
N VAL A 411 -20.12 6.14 -1.57
CA VAL A 411 -19.79 6.42 -2.97
C VAL A 411 -20.16 5.25 -3.86
N ARG A 412 -20.68 5.58 -5.04
CA ARG A 412 -20.84 4.67 -6.17
C ARG A 412 -19.95 5.13 -7.32
N VAL A 413 -19.12 4.23 -7.82
CA VAL A 413 -18.38 4.42 -9.07
C VAL A 413 -19.05 3.55 -10.14
N SER A 414 -19.29 4.06 -11.33
CA SER A 414 -19.80 3.26 -12.45
C SER A 414 -19.15 3.68 -13.76
N LEU A 415 -18.98 2.71 -14.65
CA LEU A 415 -18.45 2.95 -15.99
C LEU A 415 -19.23 2.13 -17.03
N SER A 416 -19.52 2.79 -18.14
CA SER A 416 -19.94 2.17 -19.39
C SER A 416 -18.68 1.74 -20.14
N VAL A 417 -18.66 0.50 -20.63
CA VAL A 417 -17.54 -0.03 -21.41
C VAL A 417 -17.71 0.42 -22.86
N ASP A 418 -16.89 1.37 -23.27
CA ASP A 418 -16.86 1.93 -24.63
C ASP A 418 -15.44 1.73 -25.22
N GLY A 419 -15.13 0.51 -25.66
CA GLY A 419 -13.80 0.10 -26.16
C GLY A 419 -13.06 -0.95 -25.30
N PRO A 420 -11.79 -1.28 -25.61
CA PRO A 420 -11.09 -2.40 -25.00
C PRO A 420 -10.89 -2.22 -23.48
N LEU A 421 -11.46 -3.14 -22.70
CA LEU A 421 -11.33 -3.19 -21.26
C LEU A 421 -11.05 -4.62 -20.77
N ARG A 422 -10.10 -4.77 -19.85
CA ARG A 422 -9.85 -6.02 -19.14
C ARG A 422 -9.91 -5.81 -17.62
N LEU A 423 -10.56 -6.72 -16.92
CA LEU A 423 -10.57 -6.79 -15.47
C LEU A 423 -9.38 -7.65 -15.00
N VAL A 424 -8.40 -6.98 -14.38
CA VAL A 424 -7.22 -7.62 -13.77
C VAL A 424 -7.62 -8.27 -12.44
N HIS A 425 -8.41 -7.56 -11.64
CA HIS A 425 -9.17 -8.11 -10.53
C HIS A 425 -10.38 -7.20 -10.25
N SER A 426 -11.15 -7.50 -9.19
CA SER A 426 -12.42 -6.82 -8.89
C SER A 426 -12.38 -5.29 -8.72
N THR A 427 -11.20 -4.66 -8.66
CA THR A 427 -11.00 -3.21 -8.48
C THR A 427 -9.91 -2.63 -9.37
N LEU A 428 -9.20 -3.45 -10.15
CA LEU A 428 -8.16 -3.02 -11.07
C LEU A 428 -8.55 -3.41 -12.48
N LEU A 429 -8.60 -2.42 -13.34
CA LEU A 429 -8.95 -2.57 -14.74
C LEU A 429 -7.86 -1.97 -15.61
N GLU A 430 -7.68 -2.60 -16.76
CA GLU A 430 -6.85 -2.10 -17.84
C GLU A 430 -7.75 -1.62 -18.97
N ARG A 431 -7.45 -0.45 -19.53
CA ARG A 431 -8.17 0.12 -20.67
C ARG A 431 -7.21 0.49 -21.78
N GLY A 432 -7.60 0.16 -23.01
CA GLY A 432 -6.92 0.62 -24.22
C GLY A 432 -7.47 1.98 -24.65
N LEU A 433 -6.56 2.89 -25.04
CA LEU A 433 -6.92 4.15 -25.70
C LEU A 433 -7.08 3.95 -27.20
N GLU A 434 -8.24 3.46 -27.63
CA GLU A 434 -8.60 3.39 -29.05
C GLU A 434 -9.21 4.73 -29.50
N PRO A 435 -8.65 5.38 -30.54
CA PRO A 435 -9.22 6.62 -31.08
C PRO A 435 -10.58 6.38 -31.73
N GLY A 436 -11.54 7.27 -31.47
CA GLY A 436 -12.78 7.33 -32.23
C GLY A 436 -12.58 7.81 -33.68
N PRO A 437 -13.67 7.94 -34.47
CA PRO A 437 -13.60 8.40 -35.86
C PRO A 437 -12.98 9.79 -36.06
N ASP A 438 -12.95 10.62 -35.01
CA ASP A 438 -12.34 11.95 -34.98
C ASP A 438 -10.89 11.94 -34.47
N GLY A 439 -10.30 10.77 -34.24
CA GLY A 439 -8.94 10.60 -33.75
C GLY A 439 -8.77 10.84 -32.24
N VAL A 440 -9.87 10.97 -31.48
CA VAL A 440 -9.85 11.20 -30.03
C VAL A 440 -10.34 9.95 -29.29
N ALA A 441 -9.56 9.44 -28.35
CA ALA A 441 -10.00 8.40 -27.43
C ALA A 441 -10.71 9.04 -26.23
N ARG A 442 -11.89 8.53 -25.84
CA ARG A 442 -12.71 9.13 -24.79
C ARG A 442 -13.07 8.11 -23.72
N MET A 443 -13.06 8.55 -22.47
CA MET A 443 -13.36 7.71 -21.31
C MET A 443 -14.22 8.50 -20.34
N ARG A 444 -15.33 7.88 -19.88
CA ARG A 444 -16.16 8.43 -18.80
C ARG A 444 -16.19 7.48 -17.61
N THR A 445 -16.12 8.06 -16.41
CA THR A 445 -16.31 7.33 -15.16
C THR A 445 -17.25 8.15 -14.28
N ALA A 446 -18.45 7.66 -14.04
CA ALA A 446 -19.44 8.31 -13.19
C ALA A 446 -19.13 8.04 -11.72
N ILE A 447 -19.19 9.08 -10.88
CA ILE A 447 -18.87 9.02 -9.45
C ILE A 447 -19.97 9.77 -8.71
N ARG A 448 -20.79 9.05 -7.94
CA ARG A 448 -21.93 9.62 -7.20
C ARG A 448 -21.77 9.41 -5.68
N PRO A 449 -21.76 10.49 -4.87
CA PRO A 449 -21.92 10.40 -3.42
C PRO A 449 -23.35 9.95 -3.06
N SER A 450 -23.54 9.12 -2.02
CA SER A 450 -24.86 8.69 -1.53
C SER A 450 -25.16 9.23 -0.12
N GLY A 451 -26.39 9.73 0.14
CA GLY A 451 -26.80 10.30 1.44
C GLY A 451 -27.99 9.60 2.13
N ALA A 452 -28.04 9.63 3.48
CA ALA A 452 -29.19 9.23 4.34
C ALA A 452 -29.07 9.76 5.81
N ASP A 453 -30.19 9.80 6.58
CA ASP A 453 -30.50 10.55 7.85
C ASP A 453 -31.09 9.64 9.01
N THR A 454 -30.94 9.92 10.34
CA THR A 454 -31.61 9.22 11.52
C THR A 454 -31.73 9.98 12.90
N THR A 455 -32.63 9.57 13.85
CA THR A 455 -32.98 10.17 15.20
C THR A 455 -32.53 9.39 16.50
N ARG A 456 -32.32 10.07 17.68
CA ARG A 456 -31.62 9.63 18.94
C ARG A 456 -32.45 9.56 20.29
N ARG A 457 -32.16 8.63 21.23
CA ARG A 457 -32.70 8.54 22.66
C ARG A 457 -31.60 8.27 23.73
N LEU A 458 -31.62 8.98 24.88
CA LEU A 458 -30.60 8.92 25.96
C LEU A 458 -31.20 9.05 27.40
N GLU A 459 -30.74 8.28 28.41
CA GLU A 459 -31.19 8.34 29.83
C GLU A 459 -30.01 8.27 30.84
N VAL A 460 -30.01 9.13 31.87
CA VAL A 460 -28.97 9.24 32.93
C VAL A 460 -29.59 9.00 34.32
N HIS A 461 -28.87 8.29 35.21
CA HIS A 461 -29.31 8.07 36.59
C HIS A 461 -28.20 8.29 37.62
N ALA A 462 -28.48 9.13 38.62
CA ALA A 462 -27.58 9.42 39.73
C ALA A 462 -27.22 8.16 40.56
N ALA A 463 -28.19 7.30 40.86
CA ALA A 463 -27.94 6.03 41.58
C ALA A 463 -27.04 5.05 40.81
N ALA A 464 -26.96 5.18 39.47
CA ALA A 464 -26.01 4.43 38.64
C ALA A 464 -24.66 5.13 38.50
N GLY A 465 -24.61 6.44 38.79
CA GLY A 465 -23.49 7.34 38.51
C GLY A 465 -23.23 7.55 37.01
N GLY A 466 -24.24 7.40 36.14
CA GLY A 466 -23.99 7.26 34.70
C GLY A 466 -25.21 7.17 33.77
N VAL A 467 -24.96 7.13 32.46
CA VAL A 467 -25.94 6.81 31.41
C VAL A 467 -26.32 5.34 31.51
N THR A 468 -27.61 5.04 31.57
CA THR A 468 -28.13 3.66 31.66
C THR A 468 -28.78 3.20 30.35
N VAL A 469 -29.21 4.14 29.50
CA VAL A 469 -29.76 3.86 28.17
C VAL A 469 -29.22 4.86 27.14
N TRP A 470 -28.70 4.34 26.02
CA TRP A 470 -28.47 5.12 24.80
C TRP A 470 -28.88 4.29 23.57
N ARG A 471 -29.77 4.85 22.73
CA ARG A 471 -30.21 4.29 21.46
C ARG A 471 -30.20 5.32 20.32
N GLU A 472 -29.95 4.84 19.11
CA GLU A 472 -30.02 5.59 17.85
C GLU A 472 -31.00 4.85 16.94
N GLY A 473 -32.22 5.36 16.74
CA GLY A 473 -33.31 4.59 16.14
C GLY A 473 -33.53 3.24 16.87
N ALA A 474 -33.39 2.13 16.14
CA ALA A 474 -33.47 0.78 16.71
C ALA A 474 -32.17 0.28 17.37
N THR A 475 -31.03 0.95 17.14
CA THR A 475 -29.72 0.50 17.64
C THR A 475 -29.55 0.81 19.10
N LYS A 476 -29.13 -0.19 19.87
CA LYS A 476 -28.67 -0.02 21.25
C LYS A 476 -27.17 0.25 21.22
N VAL A 477 -26.75 1.41 21.75
CA VAL A 477 -25.36 1.87 21.67
C VAL A 477 -24.53 1.37 22.85
N LEU A 478 -25.08 1.43 24.07
CA LEU A 478 -24.38 1.05 25.30
C LEU A 478 -25.02 -0.15 26.01
N ARG A 479 -24.20 -0.97 26.67
CA ARG A 479 -24.63 -2.02 27.59
C ARG A 479 -24.60 -1.46 29.03
N SER A 480 -25.62 -1.73 29.84
CA SER A 480 -25.65 -1.37 31.26
C SER A 480 -26.35 -2.48 32.07
N PRO A 481 -25.90 -2.81 33.29
CA PRO A 481 -26.54 -3.78 34.18
C PRO A 481 -27.56 -3.13 35.14
N TYR A 482 -27.71 -1.80 35.12
CA TYR A 482 -28.64 -1.04 35.95
C TYR A 482 -30.07 -1.64 35.87
N PRO A 483 -30.80 -1.77 36.99
CA PRO A 483 -30.52 -1.26 38.34
C PRO A 483 -29.60 -2.14 39.20
N ARG A 484 -28.97 -3.17 38.63
CA ARG A 484 -28.07 -4.06 39.38
C ARG A 484 -26.62 -3.61 39.24
N THR A 485 -25.82 -3.93 40.25
CA THR A 485 -24.36 -3.82 40.20
C THR A 485 -23.77 -5.18 39.87
N ARG A 486 -22.84 -5.23 38.93
CA ARG A 486 -22.15 -6.47 38.49
C ARG A 486 -20.65 -6.22 38.34
N SER A 487 -19.89 -7.29 38.13
CA SER A 487 -18.52 -7.16 37.64
C SER A 487 -18.47 -7.02 36.11
N HIS A 488 -17.53 -6.22 35.60
CA HIS A 488 -17.18 -6.14 34.18
C HIS A 488 -15.64 -6.18 34.05
N GLY A 489 -15.11 -7.31 33.59
CA GLY A 489 -13.66 -7.54 33.60
C GLY A 489 -13.11 -7.37 35.02
N TYR A 490 -12.27 -6.35 35.22
CA TYR A 490 -11.66 -6.03 36.51
C TYR A 490 -12.40 -4.95 37.31
N ASN A 491 -13.52 -4.39 36.80
CA ASN A 491 -14.37 -3.49 37.58
C ASN A 491 -15.37 -4.33 38.40
N PRO A 492 -15.29 -4.38 39.74
CA PRO A 492 -16.20 -5.17 40.57
C PRO A 492 -17.58 -4.52 40.79
N HIS A 493 -17.73 -3.23 40.45
CA HIS A 493 -18.91 -2.41 40.76
C HIS A 493 -19.46 -1.67 39.54
N TRP A 494 -19.66 -2.38 38.44
CA TRP A 494 -20.22 -1.85 37.19
C TRP A 494 -21.76 -1.72 37.27
N SER A 495 -22.28 -0.51 37.08
CA SER A 495 -23.70 -0.13 37.16
C SER A 495 -24.22 0.63 35.93
N ALA A 496 -23.39 1.36 35.18
CA ALA A 496 -23.80 2.22 34.07
C ALA A 496 -23.12 1.86 32.73
N GLY A 497 -23.69 2.31 31.60
CA GLY A 497 -23.12 2.13 30.26
C GLY A 497 -22.15 3.24 29.85
N LEU A 498 -22.28 4.42 30.46
CA LEU A 498 -21.31 5.52 30.41
C LEU A 498 -21.21 6.13 31.81
N TRP A 499 -20.01 6.38 32.32
CA TRP A 499 -19.80 7.06 33.61
C TRP A 499 -18.45 7.80 33.61
N VAL A 500 -18.20 8.63 34.62
CA VAL A 500 -16.94 9.40 34.72
C VAL A 500 -16.23 9.05 36.04
N THR A 501 -14.90 8.90 36.00
CA THR A 501 -14.08 8.71 37.21
C THR A 501 -12.84 9.62 37.21
N ARG A 502 -12.23 9.77 38.40
CA ARG A 502 -10.87 10.30 38.56
C ARG A 502 -9.87 9.15 38.75
N GLU A 503 -8.93 9.04 37.83
CA GLU A 503 -7.95 7.96 37.74
C GLU A 503 -6.52 8.48 37.88
N ASN A 504 -5.61 7.66 38.40
CA ASN A 504 -4.19 8.04 38.43
C ASN A 504 -3.67 8.30 37.01
N SER A 505 -2.59 9.09 36.90
CA SER A 505 -1.99 9.41 35.60
C SER A 505 -1.66 8.15 34.81
N ARG A 506 -1.96 8.15 33.52
CA ARG A 506 -1.56 7.09 32.59
C ARG A 506 -0.05 6.85 32.54
N HIS A 507 0.76 7.84 32.94
CA HIS A 507 2.21 7.75 33.02
C HIS A 507 2.72 7.38 34.43
N ASP A 508 1.84 7.20 35.41
CA ASP A 508 2.21 6.72 36.74
C ASP A 508 2.79 5.30 36.62
N ARG A 509 4.10 5.18 36.90
CA ARG A 509 4.84 3.93 36.73
C ARG A 509 4.37 2.83 37.69
N ALA A 510 3.80 3.18 38.84
CA ALA A 510 3.38 2.22 39.86
C ALA A 510 1.94 1.73 39.63
N ALA A 511 1.05 2.62 39.19
CA ALA A 511 -0.38 2.34 39.09
C ALA A 511 -0.90 2.27 37.64
N GLY A 512 -0.33 3.05 36.72
CA GLY A 512 -0.90 3.32 35.42
C GLY A 512 -2.33 3.87 35.51
N LEU A 513 -3.08 3.76 34.40
CA LEU A 513 -4.50 4.13 34.39
C LEU A 513 -5.36 3.03 35.01
N GLY A 514 -6.23 3.40 35.96
CA GLY A 514 -7.16 2.48 36.63
C GLY A 514 -8.24 1.89 35.72
N TRP A 515 -9.14 1.06 36.30
CA TRP A 515 -10.16 0.28 35.57
C TRP A 515 -11.57 0.89 35.57
N GLY A 516 -11.67 2.19 35.87
CA GLY A 516 -12.97 2.87 35.94
C GLY A 516 -13.81 2.40 37.12
N VAL A 517 -13.16 2.00 38.23
CA VAL A 517 -13.84 1.59 39.46
C VAL A 517 -14.36 2.86 40.14
N PRO A 518 -15.68 3.07 40.24
CA PRO A 518 -16.22 4.27 40.86
C PRO A 518 -15.78 4.39 42.32
N ALA A 519 -15.36 5.58 42.74
CA ALA A 519 -15.13 5.84 44.15
C ALA A 519 -16.45 5.68 44.93
N PRO A 520 -16.44 5.23 46.19
CA PRO A 520 -17.66 4.98 46.97
C PRO A 520 -18.49 6.23 47.34
N GLY A 521 -18.27 7.37 46.67
CA GLY A 521 -19.04 8.61 46.83
C GLY A 521 -20.36 8.61 46.06
N ALA A 522 -21.36 9.33 46.56
CA ALA A 522 -22.66 9.43 45.94
C ALA A 522 -22.66 10.46 44.80
N TRP A 523 -23.34 10.13 43.70
CA TRP A 523 -23.64 11.06 42.62
C TRP A 523 -24.99 11.72 42.88
N GLU A 524 -25.06 13.02 42.62
CA GLU A 524 -26.27 13.82 42.68
C GLU A 524 -26.64 14.30 41.27
N GLU A 525 -27.94 14.40 41.00
CA GLU A 525 -28.44 14.90 39.72
C GLU A 525 -28.29 16.42 39.66
N LYS A 526 -27.53 16.90 38.67
CA LYS A 526 -27.39 18.33 38.37
C LYS A 526 -28.55 18.81 37.50
N HIS A 527 -28.90 18.00 36.49
CA HIS A 527 -30.05 18.13 35.59
C HIS A 527 -30.23 16.77 34.85
N PRO A 528 -31.26 16.58 33.98
CA PRO A 528 -31.59 15.26 33.43
C PRO A 528 -30.49 14.53 32.62
N LEU A 529 -29.44 15.25 32.19
CA LEU A 529 -28.32 14.71 31.42
C LEU A 529 -26.96 15.08 32.05
N GLY A 530 -26.94 15.42 33.35
CA GLY A 530 -25.71 15.82 34.02
C GLY A 530 -25.71 15.47 35.50
N LEU A 531 -24.56 15.02 35.99
CA LEU A 531 -24.35 14.59 37.36
C LEU A 531 -23.18 15.33 38.01
N HIS A 532 -23.22 15.45 39.33
CA HIS A 532 -22.14 15.99 40.14
C HIS A 532 -21.89 15.10 41.36
N ALA A 533 -20.63 14.86 41.69
CA ALA A 533 -20.20 14.10 42.86
C ALA A 533 -19.44 15.04 43.81
N PRO A 534 -20.12 15.63 44.82
CA PRO A 534 -19.58 16.68 45.66
C PRO A 534 -18.26 16.29 46.36
N ASP A 535 -18.20 15.08 46.91
CA ASP A 535 -17.04 14.58 47.67
C ASP A 535 -15.76 14.47 46.82
N SER A 536 -15.93 14.21 45.53
CA SER A 536 -14.82 14.07 44.58
C SER A 536 -14.57 15.34 43.76
N GLY A 537 -15.48 16.32 43.85
CA GLY A 537 -15.46 17.54 43.05
C GLY A 537 -15.48 17.26 41.54
N LEU A 538 -16.21 16.23 41.11
CA LEU A 538 -16.34 15.80 39.72
C LEU A 538 -17.75 16.14 39.21
N ASP A 539 -17.86 16.77 38.05
CA ASP A 539 -19.12 17.05 37.37
C ASP A 539 -19.05 16.66 35.89
N TRP A 540 -20.18 16.24 35.31
CA TRP A 540 -20.26 16.00 33.88
C TRP A 540 -21.68 16.14 33.35
N GLU A 541 -21.82 16.47 32.06
CA GLU A 541 -23.09 16.70 31.37
C GLU A 541 -23.03 16.28 29.89
N ILE A 542 -24.21 16.02 29.29
CA ILE A 542 -24.35 15.64 27.87
C ILE A 542 -25.17 16.68 27.09
N ALA A 543 -24.66 17.08 25.93
CA ALA A 543 -25.32 17.93 24.95
C ALA A 543 -25.42 17.24 23.57
N ALA A 544 -26.29 17.73 22.70
CA ALA A 544 -26.33 17.31 21.30
C ALA A 544 -25.22 17.99 20.48
N ASP A 545 -24.63 17.28 19.53
CA ASP A 545 -23.57 17.77 18.65
C ASP A 545 -23.68 17.13 17.26
N GLY A 546 -24.17 17.89 16.26
CA GLY A 546 -24.43 17.37 14.91
C GLY A 546 -25.33 16.13 14.92
N ASP A 547 -24.85 15.05 14.31
CA ASP A 547 -25.46 13.72 14.32
C ASP A 547 -25.01 12.84 15.50
N GLY A 548 -24.46 13.44 16.56
CA GLY A 548 -23.81 12.84 17.74
C GLY A 548 -24.17 13.53 19.08
N ILE A 549 -23.57 13.06 20.16
CA ILE A 549 -23.62 13.71 21.49
C ILE A 549 -22.24 14.17 21.88
N ARG A 550 -22.18 15.25 22.65
CA ARG A 550 -20.98 15.73 23.32
C ARG A 550 -21.11 15.53 24.82
N VAL A 551 -20.08 14.95 25.44
CA VAL A 551 -19.99 14.72 26.88
C VAL A 551 -18.90 15.62 27.44
N ASP A 552 -19.28 16.59 28.27
CA ASP A 552 -18.36 17.50 28.94
C ASP A 552 -18.19 17.05 30.40
N ALA A 553 -16.96 16.91 30.88
CA ALA A 553 -16.63 16.55 32.26
C ALA A 553 -15.63 17.53 32.86
N ARG A 554 -15.88 17.97 34.10
CA ARG A 554 -15.05 18.93 34.82
C ARG A 554 -14.67 18.44 36.20
N THR A 555 -13.50 18.87 36.67
CA THR A 555 -12.99 18.54 37.99
C THR A 555 -12.23 19.70 38.63
N SER A 556 -12.21 19.73 39.96
CA SER A 556 -11.54 20.75 40.76
C SER A 556 -10.02 20.60 40.89
N GLY A 557 -9.42 19.45 40.54
CA GLY A 557 -7.98 19.16 40.71
C GLY A 557 -7.29 18.60 39.45
N THR A 558 -5.96 18.75 39.35
CA THR A 558 -5.16 18.36 38.17
C THR A 558 -4.14 17.25 38.45
N ASP A 559 -4.12 16.74 39.68
CA ASP A 559 -3.21 15.69 40.16
C ASP A 559 -3.57 14.28 39.66
N ARG A 560 -4.76 14.12 39.07
CA ARG A 560 -5.27 12.85 38.53
C ARG A 560 -6.04 13.13 37.24
N GLU A 561 -6.17 12.15 36.37
CA GLU A 561 -6.85 12.28 35.08
C GLU A 561 -8.36 12.03 35.22
N THR A 562 -9.14 12.80 34.46
CA THR A 562 -10.58 12.59 34.32
C THR A 562 -10.82 11.62 33.18
N VAL A 563 -11.63 10.57 33.43
CA VAL A 563 -11.90 9.54 32.42
C VAL A 563 -13.40 9.33 32.22
N VAL A 564 -13.86 9.49 30.97
CA VAL A 564 -15.22 9.14 30.53
C VAL A 564 -15.24 7.70 30.02
N TRP A 565 -15.78 6.78 30.82
CA TRP A 565 -15.87 5.36 30.50
C TRP A 565 -17.16 5.01 29.76
N LEU A 566 -17.07 4.03 28.86
CA LEU A 566 -18.14 3.53 27.99
C LEU A 566 -18.05 2.00 27.92
N THR A 567 -19.20 1.32 27.96
CA THR A 567 -19.31 -0.10 27.60
C THR A 567 -20.20 -0.28 26.37
N PRO A 568 -19.63 -0.27 25.16
CA PRO A 568 -20.39 -0.39 23.92
C PRO A 568 -21.16 -1.72 23.83
N GLN A 569 -22.32 -1.71 23.16
CA GLN A 569 -23.12 -2.92 22.92
C GLN A 569 -22.56 -3.71 21.73
N THR A 570 -21.67 -4.65 22.01
CA THR A 570 -20.95 -5.43 21.01
C THR A 570 -21.07 -6.94 21.25
N PRO A 571 -20.79 -7.78 20.23
CA PRO A 571 -20.43 -9.17 20.45
C PRO A 571 -19.11 -9.28 21.26
N LEU A 572 -18.81 -10.48 21.78
CA LEU A 572 -17.59 -10.76 22.56
C LEU A 572 -16.30 -10.49 21.78
N ARG A 573 -16.31 -10.73 20.47
CA ARG A 573 -15.27 -10.30 19.53
C ARG A 573 -15.89 -9.31 18.56
N THR A 574 -15.35 -8.11 18.50
CA THR A 574 -15.85 -7.05 17.63
C THR A 574 -14.71 -6.31 16.96
N ALA A 575 -14.96 -5.76 15.77
CA ALA A 575 -13.99 -4.91 15.11
C ALA A 575 -13.95 -3.54 15.79
N VAL A 576 -12.74 -3.03 15.96
CA VAL A 576 -12.42 -1.74 16.56
C VAL A 576 -11.46 -1.04 15.61
N VAL A 577 -11.85 0.14 15.14
CA VAL A 577 -10.98 1.04 14.39
C VAL A 577 -10.53 2.14 15.31
N LEU A 578 -9.26 2.51 15.30
CA LEU A 578 -8.72 3.57 16.14
C LEU A 578 -7.71 4.42 15.39
N ASP A 579 -7.67 5.68 15.77
CA ASP A 579 -6.66 6.67 15.41
C ASP A 579 -5.61 6.63 16.49
N SER A 580 -4.37 6.35 16.18
CA SER A 580 -3.27 6.58 17.09
C SER A 580 -2.29 7.46 16.35
N ASP A 581 -2.20 8.73 16.74
CA ASP A 581 -1.32 9.72 16.11
C ASP A 581 -1.53 9.91 14.60
N GLY A 582 -2.79 9.94 14.15
CA GLY A 582 -3.13 10.09 12.73
C GLY A 582 -3.13 8.76 11.96
N GLU A 583 -2.60 7.68 12.54
CA GLU A 583 -2.65 6.35 11.97
C GLU A 583 -3.91 5.60 12.36
N ARG A 584 -4.58 5.06 11.33
CA ARG A 584 -5.76 4.22 11.50
C ARG A 584 -5.38 2.75 11.65
N TRP A 585 -5.72 2.15 12.79
CA TRP A 585 -5.60 0.72 13.03
C TRP A 585 -6.97 0.07 13.10
N GLU A 586 -7.16 -1.07 12.44
CA GLU A 586 -8.35 -1.90 12.56
C GLU A 586 -7.97 -3.23 13.21
N LEU A 587 -8.55 -3.51 14.36
CA LEU A 587 -8.24 -4.67 15.19
C LEU A 587 -9.53 -5.39 15.55
N SER A 588 -9.45 -6.70 15.72
CA SER A 588 -10.47 -7.40 16.50
C SER A 588 -10.21 -7.12 17.98
N SER A 589 -11.27 -7.01 18.78
CA SER A 589 -11.15 -6.97 20.25
C SER A 589 -10.54 -8.25 20.82
N GLY A 590 -10.34 -9.31 20.01
CA GLY A 590 -9.54 -10.47 20.38
C GLY A 590 -8.02 -10.27 20.27
N ASP A 591 -7.57 -9.22 19.58
CA ASP A 591 -6.17 -9.04 19.20
C ASP A 591 -5.37 -8.18 20.18
N PHE A 592 -6.05 -7.50 21.11
CA PHE A 592 -5.41 -6.65 22.11
C PHE A 592 -6.04 -6.82 23.48
N ARG A 593 -5.23 -6.64 24.52
CA ARG A 593 -5.72 -6.52 25.90
C ARG A 593 -6.05 -5.07 26.24
N GLN A 594 -5.18 -4.15 25.85
CA GLN A 594 -5.33 -2.72 26.06
C GLN A 594 -4.61 -1.97 24.94
N MET A 595 -5.16 -0.83 24.55
CA MET A 595 -4.50 0.12 23.67
C MET A 595 -4.96 1.55 23.90
N TRP A 596 -4.21 2.49 23.35
CA TRP A 596 -4.49 3.92 23.39
C TRP A 596 -4.68 4.46 21.98
N ALA A 597 -5.51 5.47 21.87
CA ALA A 597 -5.94 6.02 20.59
C ALA A 597 -6.41 7.45 20.78
N ARG A 598 -6.16 8.35 19.84
CA ARG A 598 -6.79 9.66 19.82
C ARG A 598 -8.30 9.57 19.56
N ARG A 599 -8.75 8.67 18.69
CA ARG A 599 -10.15 8.48 18.30
C ARG A 599 -10.42 6.99 18.09
N ALA A 600 -11.64 6.52 18.29
CA ALA A 600 -11.95 5.11 18.05
C ALA A 600 -13.40 4.88 17.64
N ALA A 601 -13.60 4.03 16.64
CA ALA A 601 -14.88 3.50 16.24
C ALA A 601 -14.99 2.03 16.62
N VAL A 602 -16.07 1.67 17.31
CA VAL A 602 -16.35 0.31 17.76
C VAL A 602 -17.58 -0.23 17.04
N ARG A 603 -17.45 -1.41 16.41
CA ARG A 603 -18.59 -2.04 15.74
C ARG A 603 -19.58 -2.58 16.77
N LEU A 604 -20.83 -2.13 16.67
CA LEU A 604 -21.97 -2.50 17.49
C LEU A 604 -22.60 -3.81 16.99
N SER A 605 -23.43 -4.43 17.84
CA SER A 605 -24.06 -5.73 17.55
C SER A 605 -24.95 -5.76 16.30
N ASP A 606 -25.48 -4.62 15.87
CA ASP A 606 -26.28 -4.50 14.64
C ASP A 606 -25.47 -4.11 13.40
N GLY A 607 -24.15 -3.99 13.54
CA GLY A 607 -23.24 -3.71 12.44
C GLY A 607 -22.88 -2.23 12.26
N ARG A 608 -23.57 -1.29 12.93
CA ARG A 608 -23.18 0.13 12.99
C ARG A 608 -21.97 0.35 13.88
N TRP A 609 -21.42 1.55 13.90
CA TRP A 609 -20.18 1.92 14.57
C TRP A 609 -20.40 3.08 15.51
N LEU A 610 -20.06 2.89 16.79
CA LEU A 610 -19.97 3.96 17.77
C LEU A 610 -18.60 4.63 17.62
N HIS A 611 -18.61 5.90 17.23
CA HIS A 611 -17.42 6.74 17.11
C HIS A 611 -17.21 7.49 18.41
N CYS A 612 -15.95 7.57 18.85
CA CYS A 612 -15.52 8.31 20.03
C CYS A 612 -14.33 9.19 19.64
N ALA A 613 -14.35 10.46 20.01
CA ALA A 613 -13.24 11.40 19.78
C ALA A 613 -13.22 12.51 20.85
N PRO A 614 -12.07 13.12 21.15
CA PRO A 614 -12.03 14.34 21.94
C PRO A 614 -12.58 15.51 21.10
N ALA A 615 -13.31 16.42 21.73
CA ALA A 615 -13.91 17.57 21.06
C ALA A 615 -12.89 18.70 20.78
N ALA A 616 -11.88 18.86 21.64
CA ALA A 616 -10.90 19.95 21.50
C ALA A 616 -9.53 19.71 22.14
N GLY A 617 -9.35 18.71 23.01
CA GLY A 617 -8.10 18.49 23.74
C GLY A 617 -6.99 17.91 22.87
N PRO A 618 -5.82 18.57 22.72
CA PRO A 618 -4.70 18.05 21.92
C PRO A 618 -3.98 16.87 22.58
N HIS A 619 -4.17 16.67 23.88
CA HIS A 619 -3.56 15.58 24.68
C HIS A 619 -4.59 14.60 25.24
N ASP A 620 -5.86 14.74 24.83
CA ASP A 620 -6.91 13.83 25.23
C ASP A 620 -6.82 12.57 24.36
N GLU A 621 -6.77 11.41 25.01
CA GLU A 621 -6.67 10.12 24.33
C GLU A 621 -7.72 9.17 24.89
N LEU A 622 -8.23 8.29 24.05
CA LEU A 622 -8.99 7.11 24.41
C LEU A 622 -8.05 5.97 24.85
N VAL A 623 -8.50 5.21 25.83
CA VAL A 623 -8.02 3.86 26.14
C VAL A 623 -9.10 2.85 25.77
N LEU A 624 -8.72 1.74 25.14
CA LEU A 624 -9.62 0.64 24.80
C LEU A 624 -9.08 -0.64 25.44
N ARG A 625 -9.95 -1.42 26.08
CA ARG A 625 -9.58 -2.64 26.80
C ARG A 625 -10.52 -3.79 26.47
N ALA A 626 -9.98 -4.88 25.97
CA ALA A 626 -10.74 -6.11 25.79
C ALA A 626 -10.77 -6.90 27.10
N THR A 627 -11.97 -7.27 27.54
CA THR A 627 -12.17 -8.09 28.73
C THR A 627 -13.02 -9.32 28.39
N PRO A 628 -12.96 -10.40 29.20
CA PRO A 628 -13.88 -11.53 29.06
C PRO A 628 -15.37 -11.12 29.15
N SER A 629 -15.66 -9.94 29.70
CA SER A 629 -17.01 -9.40 29.83
C SER A 629 -17.42 -8.48 28.68
N GLY A 630 -16.53 -8.18 27.72
CA GLY A 630 -16.75 -7.24 26.61
C GLY A 630 -15.69 -6.14 26.51
N LEU A 631 -15.85 -5.23 25.56
CA LEU A 631 -14.96 -4.09 25.35
C LEU A 631 -15.31 -2.94 26.31
N LEU A 632 -14.29 -2.34 26.91
CA LEU A 632 -14.36 -1.10 27.71
C LEU A 632 -13.58 0.01 26.98
N VAL A 633 -14.18 1.19 26.84
CA VAL A 633 -13.55 2.37 26.24
C VAL A 633 -13.53 3.50 27.27
N GLY A 634 -12.44 4.26 27.36
CA GLY A 634 -12.32 5.39 28.29
C GLY A 634 -11.68 6.60 27.63
N GLY A 635 -12.32 7.76 27.63
CA GLY A 635 -11.71 9.02 27.19
C GLY A 635 -10.99 9.71 28.32
N VAL A 636 -9.65 9.79 28.23
CA VAL A 636 -8.73 10.21 29.29
C VAL A 636 -8.20 11.62 29.03
N SER A 637 -8.39 12.51 30.00
CA SER A 637 -7.89 13.88 29.97
C SER A 637 -7.18 14.27 31.27
N ALA A 638 -6.04 14.95 31.13
CA ALA A 638 -5.34 15.58 32.26
C ALA A 638 -5.84 17.00 32.54
N ALA A 639 -6.73 17.55 31.70
CA ALA A 639 -7.27 18.88 31.87
C ALA A 639 -8.37 18.90 32.95
N ARG A 640 -8.60 20.10 33.53
CA ARG A 640 -9.72 20.31 34.46
C ARG A 640 -11.07 20.19 33.77
N GLU A 641 -11.11 20.41 32.47
CA GLU A 641 -12.29 20.27 31.62
C GLU A 641 -11.92 19.38 30.44
N SER A 642 -12.78 18.41 30.15
CA SER A 642 -12.63 17.50 29.03
C SER A 642 -13.95 17.36 28.30
N ALA A 643 -13.88 17.14 26.99
CA ALA A 643 -15.06 17.07 26.14
C ALA A 643 -14.90 15.97 25.11
N TRP A 644 -15.91 15.11 24.98
CA TRP A 644 -15.87 13.92 24.13
C TRP A 644 -17.08 13.88 23.19
N LEU A 645 -16.81 13.75 21.90
CA LEU A 645 -17.81 13.60 20.83
C LEU A 645 -18.06 12.12 20.59
N LEU A 646 -19.33 11.72 20.66
CA LEU A 646 -19.77 10.35 20.48
C LEU A 646 -20.93 10.29 19.47
N SER A 647 -20.79 9.52 18.40
CA SER A 647 -21.80 9.45 17.32
C SER A 647 -21.94 8.03 16.76
N VAL A 648 -23.05 7.73 16.10
CA VAL A 648 -23.29 6.38 15.52
C VAL A 648 -23.48 6.46 14.02
N HIS A 649 -22.71 5.64 13.33
CA HIS A 649 -22.56 5.65 11.87
C HIS A 649 -22.57 4.23 11.31
N ASP A 650 -22.90 4.01 10.05
CA ASP A 650 -22.85 2.67 9.43
C ASP A 650 -21.42 2.24 8.99
N THR A 651 -20.44 3.14 8.92
CA THR A 651 -18.98 2.85 8.78
C THR A 651 -18.21 3.35 9.99
N PRO A 652 -17.01 2.79 10.25
CA PRO A 652 -16.09 3.28 11.27
C PRO A 652 -15.54 4.68 10.96
N LEU A 653 -14.95 5.31 11.98
CA LEU A 653 -14.43 6.69 11.97
C LEU A 653 -13.61 7.02 10.71
N SER A 654 -13.93 8.17 10.12
CA SER A 654 -13.05 8.91 9.23
C SER A 654 -12.33 9.97 10.09
N PHE A 655 -11.00 9.92 10.17
CA PHE A 655 -10.17 10.82 10.99
C PHE A 655 -9.84 12.07 10.20
#